data_AF-A0A532AXM9-F1
#
_entry.id   AF-A0A532AXM9-F1
#
_cell.length_a   1.000
_cell.length_b   1.000
_cell.length_c   1.000
_cell.angle_alpha   90.00
_cell.angle_beta   90.00
_cell.angle_gamma   90.00
#
_symmetry.space_group_name_H-M   'P 1'
#
loop_
_entity.id
_entity.type
_entity.pdbx_description
1 polymer ?
#
loop_
_entity_poly.entity_id
_entity_poly.type
_entity_poly.pdbx_seq_one_letter_code
_entity_poly.pdbx_strand_id
1 'polypeptide(L)'
;MMVHVIDSAHSSFLFRTASWVVAGLCVGALTSCGLFSSRNGDTIGYYLPLTVQLRADPSIAASQLLYQDACGQQQSLLLGGLLQEQLTRKTGRVFEKVLTGAAASSAIADGYVDASIGLAQVDLAIVRKANKSYPAMVSVGLDFAYTAADGTVLYSKKIQSIGRGEVEVSAASCEVKGLEKIAQEALSLVTDGMAKQLGTSTKIIVAAETRKAGGAKPMVGTVPPPSPIATGGTSAAVKQPVAPQSSAAVPMPVQTDEPATVIFRAIVRDENRNQVLHAGEAIAIEIEVKNEGPGMARAMELSVTSTPPLVEQIPGLVSVGDLQPGEVKRLTLDGKVGEVPAAVQAELTLILRAGSPTVQLPSPKKFLVAMKPASAPGAQSLPVDVDQLPKRTGLLKQPKAVGITVGVGQFRESSIARVKYATRDAEQAATYLRSIGGIPHARVRTLLDGHALKSDLAEALEEWLPKLVDPTTVVYISVTGRGVVDPITGAVSMVLFDSMPATGTRLYSLRRLQESLEKLPIQQVVVMLDLSLESASGTESAAMTVPLWGQEGAVKDKIMWMIGNRGLQESHSYDPGQHGLFAYQWLKGLGGAADLDKDGAILAGELCAYTKGQVLKISQEQYGKEQEPLCLPGPGQGAMVRLQPLARFK
;
A
#
# COMPACT_ATOMS: atom_id res chain seq x y z
N MET A 1 4.29 7.23 -77.19
CA MET A 1 5.06 8.01 -78.19
C MET A 1 5.52 9.31 -77.51
N MET A 2 6.70 9.84 -77.85
CA MET A 2 7.31 10.96 -77.13
C MET A 2 6.82 12.36 -77.57
N VAL A 3 7.18 13.34 -76.74
CA VAL A 3 7.32 14.81 -76.98
C VAL A 3 6.17 15.69 -76.45
N HIS A 4 6.59 16.79 -75.82
CA HIS A 4 5.80 17.80 -75.11
C HIS A 4 5.17 18.86 -76.02
N VAL A 5 4.17 19.57 -75.46
CA VAL A 5 3.94 21.01 -75.69
C VAL A 5 3.95 21.70 -74.30
N ILE A 6 4.33 22.97 -74.23
CA ILE A 6 4.38 23.79 -73.01
C ILE A 6 3.79 25.18 -73.32
N ASP A 7 2.96 25.70 -72.41
CA ASP A 7 2.66 27.12 -72.18
C ASP A 7 1.92 27.21 -70.82
N SER A 8 1.92 28.30 -70.02
CA SER A 8 2.68 29.57 -69.97
C SER A 8 2.46 30.18 -68.55
N ALA A 9 2.97 31.33 -68.07
CA ALA A 9 3.87 32.40 -68.54
C ALA A 9 4.45 33.14 -67.29
N HIS A 10 5.42 34.06 -67.48
CA HIS A 10 5.92 35.06 -66.48
C HIS A 10 6.66 34.48 -65.24
N SER A 11 7.66 35.09 -64.59
CA SER A 11 8.50 36.31 -64.68
C SER A 11 9.30 36.29 -63.33
N SER A 12 10.55 36.72 -63.15
CA SER A 12 11.53 37.44 -63.99
C SER A 12 12.98 37.15 -63.54
N PHE A 13 13.93 37.46 -64.42
CA PHE A 13 15.38 37.69 -64.21
C PHE A 13 15.75 38.51 -62.94
N LEU A 14 16.96 38.56 -62.35
CA LEU A 14 18.30 37.90 -62.40
C LEU A 14 19.11 38.40 -61.14
N PHE A 15 20.36 38.07 -60.76
CA PHE A 15 21.50 37.27 -61.27
C PHE A 15 22.45 36.85 -60.10
N ARG A 16 23.60 36.21 -60.44
CA ARG A 16 24.97 36.25 -59.82
C ARG A 16 25.14 36.38 -58.29
N THR A 17 25.66 35.41 -57.51
CA THR A 17 26.94 34.61 -57.52
C THR A 17 28.14 35.25 -56.81
N ALA A 18 28.94 34.37 -56.15
CA ALA A 18 30.37 34.49 -55.78
C ALA A 18 30.75 35.05 -54.37
N SER A 19 31.03 34.11 -53.46
CA SER A 19 32.35 33.84 -52.86
C SER A 19 33.21 34.92 -52.16
N TRP A 20 33.64 34.54 -50.94
CA TRP A 20 34.99 34.65 -50.32
C TRP A 20 35.33 35.77 -49.28
N VAL A 21 35.83 35.28 -48.12
CA VAL A 21 37.01 35.74 -47.35
C VAL A 21 36.89 36.86 -46.25
N VAL A 22 36.96 36.36 -44.99
CA VAL A 22 37.79 36.81 -43.83
C VAL A 22 37.45 38.08 -43.01
N ALA A 23 37.09 37.80 -41.74
CA ALA A 23 37.42 38.44 -40.45
C ALA A 23 37.28 39.96 -40.19
N GLY A 24 36.61 40.27 -39.07
CA GLY A 24 36.72 41.53 -38.31
C GLY A 24 36.07 41.39 -36.92
N LEU A 25 36.73 41.83 -35.85
CA LEU A 25 36.19 41.82 -34.48
C LEU A 25 35.39 43.11 -34.19
N CYS A 26 34.28 43.02 -33.45
CA CYS A 26 34.17 43.56 -32.07
C CYS A 26 32.72 43.67 -31.53
N VAL A 27 32.55 43.26 -30.26
CA VAL A 27 31.69 43.83 -29.21
C VAL A 27 30.23 44.22 -29.53
N GLY A 28 29.27 43.48 -28.97
CA GLY A 28 27.85 43.85 -28.85
C GLY A 28 27.15 43.05 -27.75
N ALA A 29 26.48 43.73 -26.80
CA ALA A 29 26.06 43.17 -25.52
C ALA A 29 25.04 42.00 -25.57
N LEU A 30 25.12 41.13 -24.56
CA LEU A 30 24.12 40.11 -24.22
C LEU A 30 22.77 40.75 -23.83
N THR A 31 21.65 40.15 -24.26
CA THR A 31 20.66 39.46 -23.39
C THR A 31 19.38 39.07 -24.17
N SER A 32 19.17 37.78 -24.44
CA SER A 32 17.84 37.12 -24.48
C SER A 32 17.95 35.64 -24.90
N CYS A 33 16.94 34.85 -24.51
CA CYS A 33 16.60 33.48 -24.95
C CYS A 33 17.66 32.35 -24.80
N GLY A 34 17.35 31.39 -23.92
CA GLY A 34 18.06 30.11 -23.78
C GLY A 34 17.11 28.90 -23.80
N LEU A 35 16.00 28.96 -24.53
CA LEU A 35 15.04 27.86 -24.67
C LEU A 35 15.60 26.77 -25.60
N PHE A 36 16.24 25.75 -25.03
CA PHE A 36 16.63 24.54 -25.75
C PHE A 36 16.14 23.27 -25.03
N SER A 37 15.00 22.75 -25.49
CA SER A 37 14.57 21.39 -25.14
C SER A 37 15.41 20.38 -25.91
N SER A 38 16.09 19.46 -25.21
CA SER A 38 16.80 18.35 -25.86
C SER A 38 15.82 17.36 -26.49
N ARG A 39 16.01 17.07 -27.78
CA ARG A 39 15.32 15.97 -28.47
C ARG A 39 15.87 14.61 -27.98
N ASN A 40 15.41 14.16 -26.82
CA ASN A 40 15.23 12.77 -26.41
C ASN A 40 14.49 12.73 -25.06
N GLY A 41 13.40 11.98 -24.97
CA GLY A 41 12.30 12.22 -24.01
C GLY A 41 12.47 11.77 -22.55
N ASP A 42 13.69 11.52 -22.07
CA ASP A 42 13.95 10.91 -20.74
C ASP A 42 14.91 11.71 -19.83
N THR A 43 15.30 12.93 -20.22
CA THR A 43 16.32 13.72 -19.50
C THR A 43 15.81 15.08 -19.03
N ILE A 44 14.91 15.07 -18.04
CA ILE A 44 14.63 16.24 -17.20
C ILE A 44 15.42 16.11 -15.90
N GLY A 45 16.46 16.93 -15.74
CA GLY A 45 17.03 17.26 -14.43
C GLY A 45 16.23 18.41 -13.80
N TYR A 46 16.04 18.38 -12.48
CA TYR A 46 15.27 19.40 -11.75
C TYR A 46 16.13 20.59 -11.34
N TYR A 47 17.45 20.37 -11.17
CA TYR A 47 18.47 21.40 -10.90
C TYR A 47 18.05 22.46 -9.86
N LEU A 48 17.52 21.99 -8.73
CA LEU A 48 17.15 22.84 -7.60
C LEU A 48 18.42 23.50 -7.01
N PRO A 49 18.46 24.84 -6.84
CA PRO A 49 19.64 25.58 -6.38
C PRO A 49 19.86 25.41 -4.86
N LEU A 50 20.33 24.21 -4.50
CA LEU A 50 20.61 23.76 -3.14
C LEU A 50 21.86 22.87 -3.17
N THR A 51 22.75 23.05 -2.19
CA THR A 51 23.82 22.09 -1.87
C THR A 51 23.30 21.09 -0.86
N VAL A 52 23.21 19.81 -1.21
CA VAL A 52 22.74 18.75 -0.30
C VAL A 52 23.85 17.80 0.11
N GLN A 53 23.84 17.31 1.35
CA GLN A 53 24.65 16.15 1.74
C GLN A 53 23.85 14.86 1.56
N LEU A 54 24.36 13.91 0.78
CA LEU A 54 23.79 12.57 0.65
C LEU A 54 24.33 11.67 1.78
N ARG A 55 23.43 11.16 2.61
CA ARG A 55 23.69 10.25 3.73
C ARG A 55 23.10 8.88 3.41
N ALA A 56 23.96 7.96 2.96
CA ALA A 56 23.60 6.57 2.75
C ALA A 56 23.76 5.79 4.07
N ASP A 57 22.70 5.10 4.49
CA ASP A 57 22.70 4.18 5.62
C ASP A 57 23.60 2.95 5.34
N PRO A 58 24.28 2.34 6.34
CA PRO A 58 25.13 1.17 6.14
C PRO A 58 24.45 -0.03 5.46
N SER A 59 23.12 -0.16 5.54
CA SER A 59 22.33 -1.16 4.81
C SER A 59 22.50 -1.07 3.28
N ILE A 60 22.76 0.12 2.73
CA ILE A 60 23.08 0.29 1.30
C ILE A 60 24.41 -0.38 0.98
N ALA A 61 25.46 -0.11 1.76
CA ALA A 61 26.78 -0.72 1.53
C ALA A 61 26.75 -2.25 1.73
N ALA A 62 25.97 -2.74 2.69
CA ALA A 62 25.76 -4.16 2.97
C ALA A 62 24.73 -4.85 2.04
N SER A 63 24.14 -4.15 1.08
CA SER A 63 23.04 -4.68 0.27
C SER A 63 23.49 -5.78 -0.70
N GLN A 64 22.80 -6.92 -0.62
CA GLN A 64 23.00 -8.09 -1.48
C GLN A 64 21.68 -8.78 -1.76
N LEU A 65 21.58 -9.40 -2.93
CA LEU A 65 20.50 -10.28 -3.34
C LEU A 65 20.90 -11.73 -3.13
N LEU A 66 20.11 -12.48 -2.35
CA LEU A 66 20.27 -13.91 -2.18
C LEU A 66 19.39 -14.64 -3.21
N TYR A 67 19.95 -15.64 -3.89
CA TYR A 67 19.23 -16.47 -4.86
C TYR A 67 19.79 -17.91 -4.86
N GLN A 68 19.10 -18.84 -5.53
CA GLN A 68 19.60 -20.19 -5.77
C GLN A 68 20.06 -20.33 -7.23
N ASP A 69 21.20 -20.96 -7.43
CA ASP A 69 21.75 -21.23 -8.77
C ASP A 69 21.16 -22.50 -9.41
N ALA A 70 21.59 -22.82 -10.64
CA ALA A 70 21.05 -23.96 -11.39
C ALA A 70 21.45 -25.35 -10.82
N CYS A 71 22.20 -25.38 -9.72
CA CYS A 71 22.59 -26.55 -8.95
C CYS A 71 22.02 -26.51 -7.51
N GLY A 72 21.15 -25.54 -7.20
CA GLY A 72 20.50 -25.39 -5.90
C GLY A 72 21.39 -24.79 -4.81
N GLN A 73 22.58 -24.30 -5.14
CA GLN A 73 23.45 -23.65 -4.16
C GLN A 73 23.02 -22.18 -3.96
N GLN A 74 23.07 -21.71 -2.71
CA GLN A 74 22.74 -20.34 -2.38
C GLN A 74 23.91 -19.42 -2.78
N GLN A 75 23.61 -18.45 -3.66
CA GLN A 75 24.55 -17.46 -4.15
C GLN A 75 24.14 -16.05 -3.69
N SER A 76 25.09 -15.11 -3.70
CA SER A 76 24.83 -13.69 -3.44
C SER A 76 25.29 -12.80 -4.61
N LEU A 77 24.46 -11.81 -4.96
CA LEU A 77 24.78 -10.73 -5.89
C LEU A 77 24.82 -9.41 -5.12
N LEU A 78 26.00 -8.79 -5.05
CA LEU A 78 26.21 -7.53 -4.32
C LEU A 78 25.55 -6.34 -5.06
N LEU A 79 24.74 -5.55 -4.35
CA LEU A 79 24.10 -4.34 -4.90
C LEU A 79 24.78 -3.04 -4.46
N GLY A 80 25.45 -3.03 -3.30
CA GLY A 80 25.81 -1.78 -2.61
C GLY A 80 26.63 -0.78 -3.44
N GLY A 81 27.60 -1.25 -4.22
CA GLY A 81 28.38 -0.38 -5.11
C GLY A 81 27.52 0.29 -6.21
N LEU A 82 26.67 -0.50 -6.88
CA LEU A 82 25.77 -0.02 -7.93
C LEU A 82 24.70 0.93 -7.37
N LEU A 83 24.13 0.61 -6.20
CA LEU A 83 23.14 1.45 -5.54
C LEU A 83 23.76 2.78 -5.08
N GLN A 84 24.96 2.77 -4.49
CA GLN A 84 25.67 3.98 -4.06
C GLN A 84 26.00 4.90 -5.25
N GLU A 85 26.42 4.32 -6.39
CA GLU A 85 26.67 5.09 -7.62
C GLU A 85 25.38 5.72 -8.14
N GLN A 86 24.29 4.94 -8.31
CA GLN A 86 23.04 5.48 -8.81
C GLN A 86 22.45 6.52 -7.84
N LEU A 87 22.42 6.28 -6.52
CA LEU A 87 21.95 7.29 -5.55
C LEU A 87 22.70 8.62 -5.69
N THR A 88 24.04 8.58 -5.79
CA THR A 88 24.86 9.78 -5.97
C THR A 88 24.53 10.48 -7.31
N ARG A 89 24.55 9.72 -8.40
CA ARG A 89 24.29 10.19 -9.77
C ARG A 89 22.89 10.76 -9.97
N LYS A 90 21.88 10.17 -9.35
CA LYS A 90 20.46 10.53 -9.51
C LYS A 90 20.10 11.71 -8.59
N THR A 91 20.68 11.78 -7.38
CA THR A 91 20.57 12.97 -6.51
C THR A 91 21.19 14.20 -7.20
N GLY A 92 22.30 14.02 -7.92
CA GLY A 92 22.92 15.07 -8.77
C GLY A 92 22.12 15.48 -10.02
N ARG A 93 20.96 14.85 -10.30
CA ARG A 93 19.96 15.34 -11.26
C ARG A 93 18.90 16.22 -10.61
N VAL A 94 18.77 16.16 -9.28
CA VAL A 94 17.76 16.91 -8.52
C VAL A 94 18.32 18.23 -8.00
N PHE A 95 19.54 18.21 -7.47
CA PHE A 95 20.15 19.35 -6.77
C PHE A 95 21.41 19.84 -7.48
N GLU A 96 21.65 21.15 -7.42
CA GLU A 96 22.81 21.82 -8.03
C GLU A 96 24.16 21.24 -7.56
N LYS A 97 24.26 20.85 -6.28
CA LYS A 97 25.48 20.26 -5.71
C LYS A 97 25.15 19.16 -4.70
N VAL A 98 25.88 18.05 -4.77
CA VAL A 98 25.77 16.92 -3.84
C VAL A 98 27.12 16.69 -3.17
N LEU A 99 27.11 16.63 -1.83
CA LEU A 99 28.27 16.32 -1.00
C LEU A 99 28.21 14.85 -0.56
N THR A 100 29.32 14.13 -0.72
CA THR A 100 29.47 12.73 -0.32
C THR A 100 30.81 12.50 0.38
N GLY A 101 30.84 11.56 1.34
CA GLY A 101 32.06 11.18 2.06
C GLY A 101 32.78 12.38 2.70
N ALA A 102 34.11 12.40 2.60
CA ALA A 102 34.96 13.44 3.19
C ALA A 102 34.68 14.87 2.67
N ALA A 103 34.07 15.02 1.49
CA ALA A 103 33.69 16.34 0.95
C ALA A 103 32.52 17.00 1.70
N ALA A 104 31.82 16.27 2.58
CA ALA A 104 30.81 16.84 3.47
C ALA A 104 31.41 17.57 4.68
N SER A 105 32.65 17.25 5.09
CA SER A 105 33.25 17.77 6.33
C SER A 105 33.73 19.22 6.24
N SER A 106 33.64 19.86 5.07
CA SER A 106 34.24 21.19 4.79
C SER A 106 33.32 22.15 4.02
N ALA A 107 32.06 21.79 3.77
CA ALA A 107 31.10 22.60 3.03
C ALA A 107 29.75 22.66 3.75
N ILE A 108 29.16 23.85 3.80
CA ILE A 108 27.80 24.05 4.35
C ILE A 108 26.80 23.43 3.36
N ALA A 109 25.92 22.57 3.87
CA ALA A 109 24.79 22.04 3.13
C ALA A 109 23.50 22.82 3.48
N ASP A 110 22.70 23.13 2.47
CA ASP A 110 21.36 23.72 2.62
C ASP A 110 20.31 22.64 3.03
N GLY A 111 20.67 21.36 2.93
CA GLY A 111 19.89 20.22 3.43
C GLY A 111 20.60 18.87 3.32
N TYR A 112 19.92 17.84 3.78
CA TYR A 112 20.40 16.45 3.87
C TYR A 112 19.41 15.54 3.13
N VAL A 113 19.94 14.66 2.27
CA VAL A 113 19.20 13.56 1.66
C VAL A 113 19.62 12.28 2.37
N ASP A 114 18.73 11.74 3.19
CA ASP A 114 18.92 10.45 3.85
C ASP A 114 18.35 9.34 2.96
N ALA A 115 19.04 8.19 2.87
CA ALA A 115 18.55 7.02 2.16
C ALA A 115 18.99 5.71 2.83
N SER A 116 18.11 4.69 2.84
CA SER A 116 18.43 3.31 3.21
C SER A 116 17.77 2.31 2.26
N ILE A 117 18.30 1.09 2.16
CA ILE A 117 17.66 0.04 1.37
C ILE A 117 16.55 -0.62 2.20
N GLY A 118 15.42 -0.87 1.55
CA GLY A 118 14.32 -1.64 2.11
C GLY A 118 14.39 -3.11 1.67
N LEU A 119 13.27 -3.59 1.12
CA LEU A 119 13.11 -4.94 0.59
C LEU A 119 14.09 -5.22 -0.58
N ALA A 120 14.94 -6.24 -0.49
CA ALA A 120 15.87 -6.61 -1.57
C ALA A 120 15.87 -8.14 -1.77
N GLN A 121 15.39 -8.61 -2.92
CA GLN A 121 15.05 -10.03 -3.14
C GLN A 121 14.90 -10.40 -4.62
N VAL A 122 15.04 -11.70 -4.93
CA VAL A 122 14.95 -12.26 -6.29
C VAL A 122 13.90 -13.36 -6.37
N ASP A 123 12.90 -13.18 -7.23
CA ASP A 123 11.99 -14.26 -7.62
C ASP A 123 12.53 -14.90 -8.92
N LEU A 124 13.37 -15.93 -8.78
CA LEU A 124 14.01 -16.68 -9.87
C LEU A 124 13.79 -18.19 -9.66
N ALA A 125 13.23 -18.88 -10.66
CA ALA A 125 12.84 -20.29 -10.55
C ALA A 125 13.43 -21.18 -11.66
N ILE A 126 14.49 -21.92 -11.35
CA ILE A 126 15.23 -22.76 -12.30
C ILE A 126 14.72 -24.21 -12.22
N VAL A 127 13.93 -24.64 -13.21
CA VAL A 127 13.28 -25.97 -13.23
C VAL A 127 14.28 -27.12 -13.45
N ARG A 128 15.31 -26.89 -14.27
CA ARG A 128 16.37 -27.88 -14.56
C ARG A 128 17.62 -27.21 -15.11
N LYS A 129 18.79 -27.77 -14.78
CA LYS A 129 20.06 -27.43 -15.42
C LYS A 129 20.04 -27.89 -16.89
N ALA A 130 19.86 -26.94 -17.80
CA ALA A 130 19.79 -27.15 -19.25
C ALA A 130 20.09 -25.82 -19.95
N ASN A 131 20.49 -25.85 -21.23
CA ASN A 131 20.60 -24.65 -22.05
C ASN A 131 19.21 -24.05 -22.29
N LYS A 132 18.76 -23.16 -21.39
CA LYS A 132 17.42 -22.57 -21.41
C LYS A 132 17.39 -21.24 -20.66
N SER A 133 16.52 -20.37 -21.15
CA SER A 133 16.07 -19.17 -20.48
C SER A 133 15.07 -19.48 -19.35
N TYR A 134 15.15 -18.73 -18.26
CA TYR A 134 14.20 -18.73 -17.14
C TYR A 134 13.81 -17.31 -16.75
N PRO A 135 12.51 -17.01 -16.53
CA PRO A 135 12.08 -15.69 -16.08
C PRO A 135 12.57 -15.40 -14.65
N ALA A 136 12.86 -14.13 -14.38
CA ALA A 136 13.25 -13.63 -13.07
C ALA A 136 12.71 -12.22 -12.82
N MET A 137 12.34 -11.94 -11.57
CA MET A 137 12.11 -10.58 -11.07
C MET A 137 13.13 -10.23 -9.98
N VAL A 138 13.60 -8.99 -9.96
CA VAL A 138 14.34 -8.41 -8.83
C VAL A 138 13.53 -7.28 -8.24
N SER A 139 13.14 -7.39 -6.96
CA SER A 139 12.48 -6.32 -6.22
C SER A 139 13.49 -5.55 -5.38
N VAL A 140 13.51 -4.22 -5.51
CA VAL A 140 14.30 -3.32 -4.65
C VAL A 140 13.42 -2.22 -4.07
N GLY A 141 13.40 -2.12 -2.75
CA GLY A 141 12.81 -1.04 -1.97
C GLY A 141 13.85 -0.02 -1.52
N LEU A 142 13.44 1.24 -1.40
CA LEU A 142 14.26 2.34 -0.91
C LEU A 142 13.41 3.20 0.04
N ASP A 143 13.93 3.48 1.22
CA ASP A 143 13.44 4.54 2.10
C ASP A 143 14.32 5.78 1.92
N PHE A 144 13.72 6.96 1.84
CA PHE A 144 14.48 8.21 1.70
C PHE A 144 13.76 9.40 2.32
N ALA A 145 14.54 10.41 2.73
CA ALA A 145 14.04 11.66 3.28
C ALA A 145 14.87 12.86 2.83
N TYR A 146 14.24 14.03 2.81
CA TYR A 146 14.90 15.33 2.73
C TYR A 146 14.67 16.09 4.03
N THR A 147 15.77 16.46 4.68
CA THR A 147 15.80 17.26 5.90
C THR A 147 16.49 18.59 5.59
N ALA A 148 15.84 19.73 5.86
CA ALA A 148 16.46 21.04 5.68
C ALA A 148 17.55 21.31 6.74
N ALA A 149 18.39 22.33 6.52
CA ALA A 149 19.50 22.67 7.41
C ALA A 149 19.10 23.05 8.85
N ASP A 150 17.82 23.39 9.08
CA ASP A 150 17.22 23.64 10.40
C ASP A 150 16.80 22.36 11.15
N GLY A 151 16.87 21.19 10.49
CA GLY A 151 16.38 19.91 11.00
C GLY A 151 14.94 19.57 10.60
N THR A 152 14.24 20.42 9.85
CA THR A 152 12.85 20.16 9.44
C THR A 152 12.81 19.14 8.29
N VAL A 153 12.17 17.99 8.52
CA VAL A 153 11.92 16.98 7.47
C VAL A 153 10.83 17.50 6.53
N LEU A 154 11.23 17.99 5.35
CA LEU A 154 10.31 18.51 4.34
C LEU A 154 9.63 17.38 3.55
N TYR A 155 10.32 16.24 3.38
CA TYR A 155 9.82 15.10 2.63
C TYR A 155 10.38 13.79 3.19
N SER A 156 9.58 12.73 3.21
CA SER A 156 10.04 11.35 3.46
C SER A 156 9.10 10.39 2.74
N LYS A 157 9.64 9.32 2.15
CA LYS A 157 8.83 8.31 1.45
C LYS A 157 9.58 6.99 1.28
N LYS A 158 8.85 5.89 1.49
CA LYS A 158 9.22 4.54 1.07
C LYS A 158 8.68 4.26 -0.32
N ILE A 159 9.51 3.71 -1.20
CA ILE A 159 9.15 3.27 -2.56
C ILE A 159 9.74 1.89 -2.84
N GLN A 160 9.18 1.21 -3.83
CA GLN A 160 9.71 -0.03 -4.39
C GLN A 160 9.71 0.08 -5.91
N SER A 161 10.64 -0.62 -6.56
CA SER A 161 10.57 -0.91 -7.99
C SER A 161 10.99 -2.35 -8.25
N ILE A 162 10.61 -2.84 -9.42
CA ILE A 162 10.90 -4.19 -9.88
C ILE A 162 11.64 -4.05 -11.21
N GLY A 163 12.67 -4.87 -11.40
CA GLY A 163 13.24 -5.14 -12.73
C GLY A 163 12.82 -6.54 -13.13
N ARG A 164 12.56 -6.76 -14.43
CA ARG A 164 12.13 -8.07 -14.94
C ARG A 164 13.00 -8.50 -16.10
N GLY A 165 13.15 -9.79 -16.28
CA GLY A 165 13.79 -10.31 -17.46
C GLY A 165 13.93 -11.81 -17.44
N GLU A 166 14.86 -12.25 -18.26
CA GLU A 166 15.15 -13.65 -18.52
C GLU A 166 16.63 -13.88 -18.19
N VAL A 167 16.91 -14.95 -17.44
CA VAL A 167 18.27 -15.38 -17.11
C VAL A 167 18.62 -16.65 -17.88
N GLU A 168 19.84 -16.69 -18.41
CA GLU A 168 20.35 -17.84 -19.15
C GLU A 168 21.02 -18.82 -18.20
N VAL A 169 20.57 -20.08 -18.25
CA VAL A 169 21.21 -21.23 -17.61
C VAL A 169 21.82 -22.12 -18.67
N SER A 170 22.95 -22.76 -18.35
CA SER A 170 23.61 -23.74 -19.21
C SER A 170 23.44 -25.16 -18.67
N ALA A 171 23.47 -26.16 -19.56
CA ALA A 171 23.63 -27.56 -19.16
C ALA A 171 24.99 -27.83 -18.50
N ALA A 172 26.04 -27.07 -18.85
CA ALA A 172 27.40 -27.26 -18.34
C ALA A 172 27.62 -26.58 -16.97
N SER A 173 27.25 -25.30 -16.84
CA SER A 173 27.53 -24.48 -15.65
C SER A 173 26.34 -24.39 -14.69
N CYS A 174 26.59 -24.22 -13.39
CA CYS A 174 25.57 -23.84 -12.40
C CYS A 174 25.20 -22.34 -12.47
N GLU A 175 26.09 -21.55 -13.07
CA GLU A 175 26.03 -20.09 -13.23
C GLU A 175 24.72 -19.58 -13.86
N VAL A 176 24.19 -18.48 -13.33
CA VAL A 176 22.97 -17.82 -13.78
C VAL A 176 23.33 -16.49 -14.46
N LYS A 177 23.19 -16.39 -15.78
CA LYS A 177 23.60 -15.21 -16.54
C LYS A 177 22.46 -14.23 -16.76
N GLY A 178 22.75 -12.93 -16.62
CA GLY A 178 21.80 -11.84 -16.88
C GLY A 178 21.11 -11.26 -15.66
N LEU A 179 21.12 -11.93 -14.50
CA LEU A 179 20.49 -11.45 -13.26
C LEU A 179 20.98 -10.06 -12.84
N GLU A 180 22.26 -9.77 -13.07
CA GLU A 180 22.89 -8.46 -12.84
C GLU A 180 22.19 -7.31 -13.58
N LYS A 181 21.73 -7.55 -14.82
CA LYS A 181 21.04 -6.54 -15.64
C LYS A 181 19.65 -6.23 -15.07
N ILE A 182 18.94 -7.27 -14.63
CA ILE A 182 17.61 -7.18 -14.01
C ILE A 182 17.71 -6.43 -12.67
N ALA A 183 18.76 -6.68 -11.90
CA ALA A 183 19.06 -5.93 -10.68
C ALA A 183 19.45 -4.47 -10.97
N GLN A 184 20.25 -4.21 -12.00
CA GLN A 184 20.63 -2.84 -12.41
C GLN A 184 19.43 -2.03 -12.90
N GLU A 185 18.47 -2.65 -13.58
CA GLU A 185 17.19 -2.05 -13.97
C GLU A 185 16.36 -1.68 -12.74
N ALA A 186 16.13 -2.63 -11.81
CA ALA A 186 15.41 -2.38 -10.57
C ALA A 186 16.03 -1.21 -9.75
N LEU A 187 17.37 -1.18 -9.67
CA LEU A 187 18.13 -0.10 -9.04
C LEU A 187 17.98 1.25 -9.78
N SER A 188 17.95 1.27 -11.11
CA SER A 188 17.70 2.50 -11.86
C SER A 188 16.28 3.01 -11.63
N LEU A 189 15.28 2.14 -11.72
CA LEU A 189 13.86 2.49 -11.56
C LEU A 189 13.57 3.07 -10.17
N VAL A 190 14.08 2.44 -9.10
CA VAL A 190 13.85 2.93 -7.73
C VAL A 190 14.57 4.27 -7.48
N THR A 191 15.76 4.47 -8.04
CA THR A 191 16.53 5.72 -7.86
C THR A 191 16.06 6.87 -8.77
N ASP A 192 15.54 6.60 -9.97
CA ASP A 192 14.78 7.59 -10.76
C ASP A 192 13.44 7.93 -10.06
N GLY A 193 12.80 6.95 -9.42
CA GLY A 193 11.64 7.16 -8.56
C GLY A 193 11.92 8.14 -7.43
N MET A 194 13.00 7.91 -6.67
CA MET A 194 13.48 8.83 -5.63
C MET A 194 13.74 10.24 -6.20
N ALA A 195 14.53 10.33 -7.27
CA ALA A 195 14.90 11.62 -7.88
C ALA A 195 13.67 12.41 -8.34
N LYS A 196 12.67 11.73 -8.93
CA LYS A 196 11.38 12.34 -9.29
C LYS A 196 10.62 12.85 -8.07
N GLN A 197 10.50 12.04 -7.01
CA GLN A 197 9.76 12.46 -5.81
C GLN A 197 10.39 13.65 -5.08
N LEU A 198 11.74 13.71 -5.00
CA LEU A 198 12.44 14.87 -4.45
C LEU A 198 12.29 16.09 -5.35
N GLY A 199 12.54 15.94 -6.66
CA GLY A 199 12.50 17.03 -7.64
C GLY A 199 11.12 17.64 -7.88
N THR A 200 10.03 16.89 -7.69
CA THR A 200 8.65 17.42 -7.78
C THR A 200 8.03 17.79 -6.43
N SER A 201 8.79 17.77 -5.32
CA SER A 201 8.24 18.07 -4.00
C SER A 201 8.08 19.59 -3.82
N THR A 202 6.83 20.07 -3.78
CA THR A 202 6.50 21.50 -3.59
C THR A 202 7.20 22.11 -2.38
N LYS A 203 7.34 21.35 -1.27
CA LYS A 203 8.05 21.81 -0.07
C LYS A 203 9.54 22.05 -0.31
N ILE A 204 10.20 21.19 -1.10
CA ILE A 204 11.63 21.32 -1.42
C ILE A 204 11.85 22.42 -2.47
N ILE A 205 10.93 22.56 -3.44
CA ILE A 205 10.93 23.65 -4.42
C ILE A 205 10.84 25.01 -3.72
N VAL A 206 9.88 25.20 -2.81
CA VAL A 206 9.74 26.44 -2.01
C VAL A 206 10.97 26.69 -1.13
N ALA A 207 11.61 25.65 -0.58
CA ALA A 207 12.86 25.79 0.15
C ALA A 207 14.01 26.27 -0.76
N ALA A 208 14.09 25.78 -2.01
CA ALA A 208 15.07 26.24 -2.99
C ALA A 208 14.83 27.68 -3.46
N GLU A 209 13.58 28.07 -3.69
CA GLU A 209 13.20 29.44 -4.09
C GLU A 209 13.46 30.46 -2.97
N THR A 210 13.07 30.15 -1.73
CA THR A 210 13.36 31.00 -0.57
C THR A 210 14.86 31.11 -0.31
N ARG A 211 15.62 30.02 -0.49
CA ARG A 211 17.08 30.03 -0.38
C ARG A 211 17.78 30.88 -1.45
N LYS A 212 17.22 30.93 -2.66
CA LYS A 212 17.65 31.79 -3.77
C LYS A 212 17.31 33.26 -3.53
N ALA A 213 16.17 33.55 -2.90
CA ALA A 213 15.72 34.91 -2.61
C ALA A 213 16.39 35.54 -1.37
N GLY A 214 16.66 34.76 -0.33
CA GLY A 214 17.17 35.27 0.96
C GLY A 214 18.67 35.59 1.01
N GLY A 215 19.44 35.21 -0.02
CA GLY A 215 20.90 35.28 -0.01
C GLY A 215 21.55 34.26 0.94
N ALA A 216 22.88 34.15 0.87
CA ALA A 216 23.63 33.22 1.72
C ALA A 216 23.87 33.82 3.11
N LYS A 217 22.95 33.59 4.06
CA LYS A 217 23.24 33.69 5.50
C LYS A 217 23.88 32.37 5.97
N PRO A 218 25.18 32.33 6.31
CA PRO A 218 25.80 31.10 6.80
C PRO A 218 25.34 30.81 8.23
N MET A 219 24.64 29.69 8.43
CA MET A 219 24.53 29.08 9.77
C MET A 219 25.86 28.42 10.09
N VAL A 220 26.69 29.11 10.87
CA VAL A 220 28.01 28.64 11.29
C VAL A 220 27.85 27.70 12.48
N GLY A 221 28.35 26.46 12.36
CA GLY A 221 28.63 25.59 13.50
C GLY A 221 27.47 24.72 14.03
N THR A 222 26.31 24.67 13.37
CA THR A 222 25.26 23.70 13.74
C THR A 222 25.68 22.26 13.43
N VAL A 223 25.59 21.39 14.45
CA VAL A 223 25.74 19.93 14.31
C VAL A 223 24.69 19.41 13.32
N PRO A 224 25.03 18.49 12.39
CA PRO A 224 24.06 17.92 11.46
C PRO A 224 22.87 17.30 12.20
N PRO A 225 21.61 17.58 11.77
CA PRO A 225 20.43 16.98 12.39
C PRO A 225 20.47 15.45 12.24
N PRO A 226 19.93 14.67 13.19
CA PRO A 226 19.92 13.21 13.10
C PRO A 226 19.19 12.74 11.84
N SER A 227 19.49 11.52 11.38
CA SER A 227 18.73 10.92 10.27
C SER A 227 17.30 10.59 10.75
N PRO A 228 16.25 10.94 9.99
CA PRO A 228 14.88 10.53 10.32
C PRO A 228 14.60 9.06 9.93
N ILE A 229 15.53 8.42 9.21
CA ILE A 229 15.44 7.01 8.83
C ILE A 229 16.05 6.17 9.96
N ALA A 230 15.25 5.28 10.54
CA ALA A 230 15.71 4.42 11.63
C ALA A 230 16.68 3.35 11.11
N THR A 231 17.89 3.30 11.70
CA THR A 231 18.85 2.21 11.49
C THR A 231 18.26 0.88 11.95
N GLY A 232 18.43 -0.17 11.15
CA GLY A 232 17.92 -1.51 11.46
C GLY A 232 18.68 -2.21 12.59
N GLY A 233 18.40 -1.85 13.85
CA GLY A 233 19.02 -2.43 15.04
C GLY A 233 18.06 -2.55 16.21
N THR A 234 18.01 -3.72 16.84
CA THR A 234 17.08 -4.01 17.95
C THR A 234 17.52 -3.40 19.27
N SER A 235 16.67 -2.57 19.89
CA SER A 235 16.33 -2.72 21.32
C SER A 235 15.09 -1.91 21.69
N ALA A 236 14.01 -2.60 22.08
CA ALA A 236 12.87 -1.97 22.76
C ALA A 236 13.21 -1.83 24.25
N ALA A 237 13.81 -0.70 24.63
CA ALA A 237 14.21 -0.42 26.02
C ALA A 237 13.00 -0.10 26.92
N VAL A 238 12.25 -1.13 27.30
CA VAL A 238 11.17 -1.06 28.30
C VAL A 238 11.74 -0.59 29.63
N LYS A 239 11.40 0.63 30.05
CA LYS A 239 11.68 1.10 31.41
C LYS A 239 10.54 0.70 32.35
N GLN A 240 10.70 -0.46 33.00
CA GLN A 240 9.93 -0.78 34.21
C GLN A 240 10.53 -0.08 35.45
N PRO A 241 9.73 0.12 36.52
CA PRO A 241 10.06 1.05 37.61
C PRO A 241 10.96 0.45 38.69
N VAL A 242 11.63 1.33 39.44
CA VAL A 242 12.38 1.01 40.67
C VAL A 242 11.56 1.47 41.89
N ALA A 243 11.59 0.67 42.95
CA ALA A 243 10.95 0.93 44.24
C ALA A 243 11.72 0.19 45.37
N PRO A 244 11.45 0.44 46.66
CA PRO A 244 11.07 1.70 47.31
C PRO A 244 11.99 2.03 48.51
N GLN A 245 12.11 3.30 48.93
CA GLN A 245 12.68 3.63 50.27
C GLN A 245 11.98 4.77 51.01
N SER A 246 11.33 4.38 52.12
CA SER A 246 11.18 5.01 53.44
C SER A 246 11.05 6.54 53.63
N SER A 247 9.90 6.91 54.20
CA SER A 247 9.73 7.79 55.38
C SER A 247 10.32 9.20 55.44
N ALA A 248 9.44 10.20 55.31
CA ALA A 248 9.35 11.35 56.22
C ALA A 248 7.87 11.74 56.37
N ALA A 249 7.43 12.25 57.54
CA ALA A 249 6.02 12.52 57.81
C ALA A 249 5.79 13.89 58.49
N VAL A 250 5.36 14.88 57.71
CA VAL A 250 4.80 16.18 58.15
C VAL A 250 4.01 16.81 57.00
N PRO A 251 3.10 17.77 57.26
CA PRO A 251 1.79 17.63 57.89
C PRO A 251 0.64 17.61 56.83
N MET A 252 -0.62 17.76 57.26
CA MET A 252 -1.76 17.95 56.36
C MET A 252 -1.60 19.24 55.52
N PRO A 253 -1.98 19.24 54.23
CA PRO A 253 -1.92 20.43 53.39
C PRO A 253 -3.01 21.44 53.77
N VAL A 254 -2.62 22.72 53.83
CA VAL A 254 -3.55 23.84 53.66
C VAL A 254 -4.05 23.82 52.22
N GLN A 255 -5.34 24.07 51.98
CA GLN A 255 -5.92 24.06 50.64
C GLN A 255 -5.42 25.24 49.79
N THR A 256 -4.33 25.02 49.06
CA THR A 256 -3.96 25.82 47.88
C THR A 256 -4.62 25.21 46.64
N ASP A 257 -5.37 26.02 45.89
CA ASP A 257 -6.07 25.57 44.67
C ASP A 257 -5.02 25.43 43.54
N GLU A 258 -4.37 24.26 43.48
CA GLU A 258 -3.36 23.93 42.47
C GLU A 258 -3.97 23.94 41.05
N PRO A 259 -3.19 24.26 39.99
CA PRO A 259 -3.71 24.32 38.63
C PRO A 259 -4.05 22.92 38.09
N ALA A 260 -5.23 22.80 37.47
CA ALA A 260 -5.62 21.62 36.72
C ALA A 260 -5.23 21.77 35.24
N THR A 261 -4.92 20.67 34.56
CA THR A 261 -4.53 20.67 33.14
C THR A 261 -5.32 19.58 32.42
N VAL A 262 -6.22 19.98 31.53
CA VAL A 262 -7.17 19.07 30.89
C VAL A 262 -6.77 18.79 29.45
N ILE A 263 -6.76 17.51 29.08
CA ILE A 263 -6.69 17.06 27.68
C ILE A 263 -7.99 16.38 27.28
N PHE A 264 -8.26 16.28 25.97
CA PHE A 264 -9.34 15.45 25.47
C PHE A 264 -9.04 14.78 24.14
N ARG A 265 -9.69 13.64 23.91
CA ARG A 265 -9.82 12.96 22.62
C ARG A 265 -11.28 13.04 22.18
N ALA A 266 -11.48 13.05 20.87
CA ALA A 266 -12.80 13.04 20.25
C ALA A 266 -12.72 12.30 18.92
N ILE A 267 -13.70 11.44 18.65
CA ILE A 267 -13.84 10.64 17.43
C ILE A 267 -15.29 10.82 16.94
N VAL A 268 -15.47 11.16 15.68
CA VAL A 268 -16.78 11.17 15.03
C VAL A 268 -17.00 9.83 14.35
N ARG A 269 -18.17 9.22 14.55
CA ARG A 269 -18.64 8.02 13.84
C ARG A 269 -19.93 8.31 13.10
N ASP A 270 -19.97 7.89 11.87
CA ASP A 270 -21.13 7.73 10.99
C ASP A 270 -21.65 6.28 11.06
N GLU A 271 -22.91 6.07 10.68
CA GLU A 271 -23.59 4.77 10.72
C GLU A 271 -22.97 3.79 9.72
N ASN A 272 -22.56 4.32 8.55
CA ASN A 272 -22.05 3.55 7.41
C ASN A 272 -20.50 3.50 7.29
N ARG A 273 -19.76 4.21 8.16
CA ARG A 273 -18.28 4.25 8.19
C ARG A 273 -17.59 4.71 6.89
N ASN A 274 -18.27 5.52 6.06
CA ASN A 274 -17.74 5.97 4.77
C ASN A 274 -17.10 7.39 4.78
N GLN A 275 -17.11 8.07 5.93
CA GLN A 275 -16.59 9.43 6.17
C GLN A 275 -17.41 10.54 5.47
N VAL A 276 -18.64 10.25 5.06
CA VAL A 276 -19.56 11.20 4.39
C VAL A 276 -20.97 11.04 4.97
N LEU A 277 -21.41 12.03 5.74
CA LEU A 277 -22.72 12.05 6.39
C LEU A 277 -23.85 12.22 5.36
N HIS A 278 -24.77 11.27 5.28
CA HIS A 278 -25.98 11.41 4.46
C HIS A 278 -27.10 12.05 5.29
N ALA A 279 -27.94 12.89 4.67
CA ALA A 279 -29.10 13.46 5.34
C ALA A 279 -30.01 12.35 5.90
N GLY A 280 -30.36 12.45 7.19
CA GLY A 280 -31.12 11.45 7.93
C GLY A 280 -30.30 10.33 8.59
N GLU A 281 -28.97 10.27 8.41
CA GLU A 281 -28.09 9.25 9.02
C GLU A 281 -27.86 9.48 10.53
N ALA A 282 -27.61 8.41 11.28
CA ALA A 282 -27.16 8.52 12.68
C ALA A 282 -25.66 8.88 12.79
N ILE A 283 -25.33 9.74 13.75
CA ILE A 283 -23.95 10.17 14.06
C ILE A 283 -23.70 10.06 15.56
N ALA A 284 -22.56 9.48 15.95
CA ALA A 284 -22.13 9.39 17.34
C ALA A 284 -20.74 10.03 17.49
N ILE A 285 -20.60 10.97 18.44
CA ILE A 285 -19.31 11.54 18.80
C ILE A 285 -18.84 10.92 20.12
N GLU A 286 -17.78 10.12 20.08
CA GLU A 286 -17.10 9.60 21.26
C GLU A 286 -16.08 10.63 21.76
N ILE A 287 -16.25 11.13 22.99
CA ILE A 287 -15.32 12.05 23.65
C ILE A 287 -14.73 11.37 24.90
N GLU A 288 -13.43 11.53 25.11
CA GLU A 288 -12.71 11.15 26.33
C GLU A 288 -11.97 12.37 26.86
N VAL A 289 -12.35 12.86 28.04
CA VAL A 289 -11.73 14.00 28.73
C VAL A 289 -10.89 13.46 29.90
N LYS A 290 -9.67 13.97 30.06
CA LYS A 290 -8.77 13.57 31.15
C LYS A 290 -8.15 14.80 31.81
N ASN A 291 -8.10 14.81 33.14
CA ASN A 291 -7.29 15.76 33.89
C ASN A 291 -5.90 15.15 34.15
N GLU A 292 -4.85 15.82 33.68
CA GLU A 292 -3.44 15.44 33.88
C GLU A 292 -2.71 16.40 34.83
N GLY A 293 -3.35 17.49 35.26
CA GLY A 293 -2.82 18.40 36.26
C GLY A 293 -3.06 17.91 37.69
N PRO A 294 -2.30 18.44 38.68
CA PRO A 294 -2.49 18.11 40.10
C PRO A 294 -3.72 18.77 40.73
N GLY A 295 -4.25 19.84 40.13
CA GLY A 295 -5.48 20.51 40.56
C GLY A 295 -6.77 19.80 40.13
N MET A 296 -7.88 20.13 40.80
CA MET A 296 -9.24 19.69 40.43
C MET A 296 -9.83 20.61 39.34
N ALA A 297 -10.22 20.05 38.19
CA ALA A 297 -10.93 20.83 37.17
C ALA A 297 -12.43 20.84 37.48
N ARG A 298 -12.94 21.99 37.97
CA ARG A 298 -14.35 22.16 38.38
C ARG A 298 -15.24 22.66 37.24
N ALA A 299 -16.49 22.20 37.23
CA ALA A 299 -17.56 22.57 36.30
C ALA A 299 -17.07 22.62 34.84
N MET A 300 -16.54 21.50 34.35
CA MET A 300 -16.15 21.36 32.95
C MET A 300 -17.39 21.25 32.06
N GLU A 301 -17.37 21.97 30.94
CA GLU A 301 -18.41 21.92 29.90
C GLU A 301 -17.77 21.70 28.53
N LEU A 302 -18.47 20.99 27.66
CA LEU A 302 -18.13 20.82 26.25
C LEU A 302 -19.17 21.56 25.41
N SER A 303 -18.76 22.64 24.74
CA SER A 303 -19.57 23.29 23.71
C SER A 303 -19.29 22.66 22.34
N VAL A 304 -20.36 22.31 21.63
CA VAL A 304 -20.35 21.64 20.31
C VAL A 304 -21.04 22.57 19.31
N THR A 305 -20.34 22.94 18.24
CA THR A 305 -20.89 23.82 17.20
C THR A 305 -20.66 23.24 15.81
N SER A 306 -21.65 23.34 14.93
CA SER A 306 -21.53 22.96 13.52
C SER A 306 -21.80 24.18 12.63
N THR A 307 -21.00 24.35 11.58
CA THR A 307 -21.14 25.42 10.59
C THR A 307 -21.14 24.82 9.17
N PRO A 308 -22.27 24.85 8.44
CA PRO A 308 -23.59 25.33 8.87
C PRO A 308 -24.21 24.41 9.94
N PRO A 309 -25.22 24.88 10.71
CA PRO A 309 -25.88 24.07 11.74
C PRO A 309 -26.79 23.02 11.08
N LEU A 310 -26.25 21.81 10.86
CA LEU A 310 -26.87 20.75 10.05
C LEU A 310 -26.90 19.37 10.74
N VAL A 311 -26.58 19.30 12.03
CA VAL A 311 -26.76 18.09 12.84
C VAL A 311 -27.81 18.35 13.88
N GLU A 312 -28.93 17.64 13.75
CA GLU A 312 -30.03 17.64 14.70
C GLU A 312 -29.68 16.80 15.94
N GLN A 313 -30.35 17.10 17.06
CA GLN A 313 -30.33 16.32 18.31
C GLN A 313 -29.00 16.27 19.09
N ILE A 314 -27.85 16.66 18.51
CA ILE A 314 -26.61 16.86 19.29
C ILE A 314 -26.76 18.06 20.24
N PRO A 315 -26.50 17.93 21.56
CA PRO A 315 -26.56 19.06 22.46
C PRO A 315 -25.40 20.04 22.22
N GLY A 316 -25.71 21.31 21.93
CA GLY A 316 -24.70 22.35 21.69
C GLY A 316 -23.86 22.73 22.93
N LEU A 317 -24.30 22.33 24.12
CA LEU A 317 -23.56 22.42 25.37
C LEU A 317 -23.83 21.16 26.20
N VAL A 318 -22.77 20.52 26.68
CA VAL A 318 -22.81 19.28 27.48
C VAL A 318 -22.00 19.48 28.74
N SER A 319 -22.60 19.20 29.91
CA SER A 319 -21.86 19.23 31.17
C SER A 319 -20.98 17.97 31.30
N VAL A 320 -19.68 18.17 31.42
CA VAL A 320 -18.70 17.12 31.77
C VAL A 320 -18.64 16.96 33.30
N GLY A 321 -18.91 18.03 34.05
CA GLY A 321 -18.88 18.07 35.51
C GLY A 321 -17.48 18.29 36.08
N ASP A 322 -17.24 17.89 37.33
CA ASP A 322 -15.90 17.96 37.93
C ASP A 322 -15.02 16.79 37.49
N LEU A 323 -13.69 16.99 37.47
CA LEU A 323 -12.66 15.98 37.22
C LEU A 323 -11.54 16.06 38.27
N GLN A 324 -11.33 14.97 39.00
CA GLN A 324 -10.22 14.81 39.93
C GLN A 324 -8.86 14.69 39.20
N PRO A 325 -7.73 14.92 39.87
CA PRO A 325 -6.41 14.69 39.29
C PRO A 325 -6.25 13.25 38.79
N GLY A 326 -5.87 13.08 37.51
CA GLY A 326 -5.74 11.78 36.87
C GLY A 326 -7.05 11.14 36.38
N GLU A 327 -8.22 11.72 36.67
CA GLU A 327 -9.52 11.16 36.28
C GLU A 327 -9.73 11.21 34.76
N VAL A 328 -10.33 10.14 34.22
CA VAL A 328 -10.73 10.01 32.81
C VAL A 328 -12.24 9.80 32.73
N LYS A 329 -12.92 10.65 31.98
CA LYS A 329 -14.38 10.60 31.79
C LYS A 329 -14.73 10.48 30.32
N ARG A 330 -15.59 9.51 30.00
CA ARG A 330 -16.05 9.24 28.63
C ARG A 330 -17.49 9.70 28.46
N LEU A 331 -17.78 10.24 27.28
CA LEU A 331 -19.07 10.77 26.87
C LEU A 331 -19.33 10.32 25.43
N THR A 332 -20.55 9.90 25.14
CA THR A 332 -21.02 9.68 23.76
C THR A 332 -22.12 10.69 23.48
N LEU A 333 -22.01 11.41 22.37
CA LEU A 333 -23.04 12.34 21.90
C LEU A 333 -23.64 11.79 20.62
N ASP A 334 -24.80 11.16 20.76
CA ASP A 334 -25.59 10.68 19.64
C ASP A 334 -26.41 11.84 19.04
N GLY A 335 -26.64 11.78 17.74
CA GLY A 335 -27.45 12.75 17.01
C GLY A 335 -27.77 12.27 15.60
N LYS A 336 -28.40 13.15 14.81
CA LYS A 336 -28.88 12.81 13.47
C LYS A 336 -28.54 13.90 12.47
N VAL A 337 -28.14 13.52 11.27
CA VAL A 337 -27.89 14.46 10.19
C VAL A 337 -29.22 15.05 9.71
N GLY A 338 -29.36 16.38 9.71
CA GLY A 338 -30.57 17.05 9.23
C GLY A 338 -30.73 16.99 7.71
N GLU A 339 -31.77 17.61 7.15
CA GLU A 339 -31.94 17.68 5.70
C GLU A 339 -30.87 18.56 5.04
N VAL A 340 -30.12 17.99 4.09
CA VAL A 340 -29.09 18.69 3.32
C VAL A 340 -29.48 18.72 1.83
N PRO A 341 -29.81 19.89 1.24
CA PRO A 341 -30.37 19.97 -0.12
C PRO A 341 -29.33 19.79 -1.24
N ALA A 342 -28.04 19.87 -0.93
CA ALA A 342 -26.93 19.70 -1.86
C ALA A 342 -25.70 19.12 -1.13
N ALA A 343 -24.66 18.72 -1.86
CA ALA A 343 -23.41 18.30 -1.21
C ALA A 343 -22.67 19.52 -0.63
N VAL A 344 -22.39 19.50 0.68
CA VAL A 344 -21.81 20.61 1.45
C VAL A 344 -20.69 20.10 2.35
N GLN A 345 -19.64 20.90 2.57
CA GLN A 345 -18.68 20.65 3.64
C GLN A 345 -19.11 21.43 4.88
N ALA A 346 -19.21 20.77 6.03
CA ALA A 346 -19.46 21.38 7.32
C ALA A 346 -18.22 21.29 8.21
N GLU A 347 -18.01 22.33 9.02
CA GLU A 347 -17.02 22.31 10.09
C GLU A 347 -17.72 22.06 11.44
N LEU A 348 -17.39 20.94 12.07
CA LEU A 348 -17.80 20.59 13.43
C LEU A 348 -16.66 20.98 14.39
N THR A 349 -16.93 21.89 15.33
CA THR A 349 -15.97 22.37 16.32
C THR A 349 -16.37 21.94 17.73
N LEU A 350 -15.40 21.37 18.46
CA LEU A 350 -15.51 21.00 19.88
C LEU A 350 -14.60 21.92 20.71
N ILE A 351 -15.18 22.58 21.73
CA ILE A 351 -14.46 23.49 22.64
C ILE A 351 -14.83 23.15 24.08
N LEU A 352 -13.82 22.79 24.89
CA LEU A 352 -13.96 22.65 26.33
C LEU A 352 -13.91 24.01 27.04
N ARG A 353 -14.64 24.12 28.14
CA ARG A 353 -14.70 25.27 29.05
C ARG A 353 -14.61 24.76 30.49
N ALA A 354 -14.15 25.59 31.41
CA ALA A 354 -14.09 25.30 32.84
C ALA A 354 -14.78 26.42 33.64
N GLY A 355 -15.35 26.08 34.79
CA GLY A 355 -15.91 27.07 35.73
C GLY A 355 -14.85 27.85 36.53
N SER A 356 -13.58 27.48 36.43
CA SER A 356 -12.46 28.20 37.06
C SER A 356 -11.42 28.66 36.02
N PRO A 357 -10.92 29.92 36.10
CA PRO A 357 -9.86 30.42 35.23
C PRO A 357 -8.48 29.81 35.53
N THR A 358 -8.32 29.01 36.59
CA THR A 358 -7.07 28.29 36.92
C THR A 358 -6.86 26.99 36.15
N VAL A 359 -7.85 26.54 35.35
CA VAL A 359 -7.76 25.32 34.54
C VAL A 359 -7.09 25.61 33.20
N GLN A 360 -5.98 24.93 32.91
CA GLN A 360 -5.38 24.93 31.58
C GLN A 360 -6.22 24.07 30.64
N LEU A 361 -6.80 24.72 29.62
CA LEU A 361 -7.69 24.09 28.64
C LEU A 361 -6.95 23.77 27.32
N PRO A 362 -7.35 22.69 26.63
CA PRO A 362 -6.77 22.31 25.34
C PRO A 362 -7.35 23.16 24.20
N SER A 363 -6.66 23.19 23.06
CA SER A 363 -7.13 23.93 21.88
C SER A 363 -8.43 23.35 21.29
N PRO A 364 -9.30 24.19 20.68
CA PRO A 364 -10.46 23.76 19.92
C PRO A 364 -10.14 22.69 18.88
N LYS A 365 -10.96 21.64 18.81
CA LYS A 365 -10.85 20.61 17.76
C LYS A 365 -11.86 20.86 16.67
N LYS A 366 -11.38 20.99 15.44
CA LYS A 366 -12.17 21.16 14.22
C LYS A 366 -12.13 19.88 13.40
N PHE A 367 -13.30 19.42 12.97
CA PHE A 367 -13.48 18.31 12.04
C PHE A 367 -14.18 18.83 10.79
N LEU A 368 -13.57 18.62 9.63
CA LEU A 368 -14.19 18.91 8.34
C LEU A 368 -14.91 17.64 7.87
N VAL A 369 -16.22 17.73 7.67
CA VAL A 369 -17.07 16.59 7.31
C VAL A 369 -17.79 16.89 6.01
N ALA A 370 -17.76 15.95 5.07
CA ALA A 370 -18.55 16.03 3.85
C ALA A 370 -19.97 15.55 4.12
N MET A 371 -20.97 16.30 3.67
CA MET A 371 -22.39 16.00 3.84
C MET A 371 -23.07 15.86 2.47
N LYS A 372 -24.05 14.97 2.36
CA LYS A 372 -24.80 14.72 1.12
C LYS A 372 -26.32 14.63 1.37
N PRO A 373 -27.16 14.91 0.36
CA PRO A 373 -28.60 14.63 0.42
C PRO A 373 -28.88 13.15 0.71
N ALA A 374 -30.09 12.87 1.20
CA ALA A 374 -30.51 11.52 1.55
C ALA A 374 -30.44 10.60 0.31
N SER A 375 -29.59 9.57 0.38
CA SER A 375 -29.54 8.53 -0.66
C SER A 375 -30.85 7.74 -0.62
N ALA A 376 -31.69 7.89 -1.65
CA ALA A 376 -32.94 7.16 -1.74
C ALA A 376 -32.71 5.64 -1.61
N PRO A 377 -33.61 4.88 -0.95
CA PRO A 377 -33.43 3.43 -0.80
C PRO A 377 -33.49 2.76 -2.17
N GLY A 378 -32.33 2.29 -2.65
CA GLY A 378 -32.16 1.77 -4.02
C GLY A 378 -31.53 2.75 -5.02
N ALA A 379 -31.04 3.91 -4.58
CA ALA A 379 -30.23 4.80 -5.41
C ALA A 379 -28.98 4.06 -5.90
N GLN A 380 -28.91 3.82 -7.21
CA GLN A 380 -27.78 3.10 -7.81
C GLN A 380 -26.48 3.83 -7.52
N SER A 381 -25.57 3.15 -6.82
CA SER A 381 -24.21 3.61 -6.60
C SER A 381 -23.57 4.00 -7.93
N LEU A 382 -22.85 5.13 -7.96
CA LEU A 382 -21.90 5.40 -9.04
C LEU A 382 -21.01 4.16 -9.24
N PRO A 383 -20.80 3.67 -10.48
CA PRO A 383 -20.10 2.41 -10.69
C PRO A 383 -18.72 2.40 -10.02
N VAL A 384 -18.45 1.36 -9.23
CA VAL A 384 -17.14 1.23 -8.59
C VAL A 384 -16.09 0.98 -9.67
N ASP A 385 -14.88 1.51 -9.50
CA ASP A 385 -13.84 1.43 -10.52
C ASP A 385 -13.36 -0.01 -10.81
N VAL A 386 -13.62 -0.97 -9.90
CA VAL A 386 -13.40 -2.40 -10.13
C VAL A 386 -14.62 -3.14 -10.67
N ASP A 387 -15.84 -2.59 -10.59
CA ASP A 387 -17.00 -3.13 -11.32
C ASP A 387 -16.83 -2.89 -12.83
N GLN A 388 -16.30 -1.72 -13.19
CA GLN A 388 -15.98 -1.36 -14.57
C GLN A 388 -14.66 -1.98 -15.02
N LEU A 389 -14.74 -3.03 -15.84
CA LEU A 389 -13.56 -3.58 -16.52
C LEU A 389 -12.75 -2.49 -17.23
N PRO A 390 -11.40 -2.52 -17.16
CA PRO A 390 -10.56 -1.50 -17.77
C PRO A 390 -10.86 -1.28 -19.26
N LYS A 391 -10.85 -0.02 -19.69
CA LYS A 391 -11.08 0.37 -21.11
C LYS A 391 -10.04 -0.21 -22.09
N ARG A 392 -8.97 -0.83 -21.58
CA ARG A 392 -8.02 -1.65 -22.36
C ARG A 392 -8.35 -3.12 -22.10
N THR A 393 -8.85 -3.81 -23.13
CA THR A 393 -9.13 -5.25 -23.08
C THR A 393 -7.85 -6.03 -22.73
N GLY A 394 -7.97 -7.08 -21.91
CA GLY A 394 -6.84 -7.93 -21.57
C GLY A 394 -6.24 -8.60 -22.82
N LEU A 395 -4.95 -8.40 -23.05
CA LEU A 395 -4.19 -9.06 -24.12
C LEU A 395 -3.78 -10.49 -23.74
N LEU A 396 -3.74 -10.80 -22.44
CA LEU A 396 -3.48 -12.16 -21.96
C LEU A 396 -4.55 -13.13 -22.45
N LYS A 397 -4.16 -14.34 -22.85
CA LYS A 397 -5.04 -15.41 -23.32
C LYS A 397 -4.57 -16.72 -22.71
N GLN A 398 -5.45 -17.38 -21.95
CA GLN A 398 -5.13 -18.60 -21.23
C GLN A 398 -6.16 -19.69 -21.55
N PRO A 399 -6.18 -20.22 -22.80
CA PRO A 399 -7.20 -21.17 -23.25
C PRO A 399 -7.24 -22.48 -22.44
N LYS A 400 -6.12 -22.83 -21.79
CA LYS A 400 -5.99 -24.00 -20.90
C LYS A 400 -6.13 -23.69 -19.41
N ALA A 401 -6.23 -22.44 -18.98
CA ALA A 401 -6.44 -22.14 -17.57
C ALA A 401 -7.84 -22.55 -17.10
N VAL A 402 -8.03 -22.68 -15.79
CA VAL A 402 -9.32 -22.96 -15.15
C VAL A 402 -9.52 -21.98 -14.01
N GLY A 403 -10.72 -21.43 -13.88
CA GLY A 403 -11.13 -20.58 -12.76
C GLY A 403 -12.20 -21.27 -11.89
N ILE A 404 -12.07 -21.15 -10.58
CA ILE A 404 -13.11 -21.47 -9.60
C ILE A 404 -13.25 -20.24 -8.70
N THR A 405 -14.46 -19.68 -8.61
CA THR A 405 -14.76 -18.57 -7.70
C THR A 405 -15.87 -18.97 -6.73
N VAL A 406 -15.70 -18.65 -5.45
CA VAL A 406 -16.58 -19.09 -4.37
C VAL A 406 -16.91 -17.90 -3.47
N GLY A 407 -18.20 -17.59 -3.32
CA GLY A 407 -18.67 -16.47 -2.50
C GLY A 407 -19.76 -16.94 -1.54
N VAL A 408 -19.45 -16.96 -0.24
CA VAL A 408 -20.38 -17.38 0.82
C VAL A 408 -20.61 -16.21 1.77
N GLY A 409 -21.60 -15.38 1.42
CA GLY A 409 -22.04 -14.24 2.23
C GLY A 409 -23.19 -14.60 3.18
N GLN A 410 -23.95 -15.64 2.85
CA GLN A 410 -25.06 -16.15 3.63
C GLN A 410 -24.88 -17.64 3.95
N PHE A 411 -25.52 -18.07 5.02
CA PHE A 411 -25.45 -19.44 5.53
C PHE A 411 -26.86 -19.95 5.85
N ARG A 412 -27.04 -21.27 5.78
CA ARG A 412 -28.28 -21.96 6.20
C ARG A 412 -28.49 -21.88 7.71
N GLU A 413 -27.39 -21.91 8.45
CA GLU A 413 -27.36 -21.78 9.91
C GLU A 413 -27.36 -20.29 10.29
N SER A 414 -28.36 -19.88 11.06
CA SER A 414 -28.64 -18.46 11.35
C SER A 414 -27.68 -17.85 12.38
N SER A 415 -26.99 -18.70 13.16
CA SER A 415 -25.96 -18.28 14.11
C SER A 415 -24.62 -17.86 13.45
N ILE A 416 -24.42 -18.13 12.15
CA ILE A 416 -23.20 -17.74 11.43
C ILE A 416 -23.32 -16.31 10.89
N ALA A 417 -22.41 -15.42 11.29
CA ALA A 417 -22.41 -14.03 10.87
C ALA A 417 -22.24 -13.88 9.35
N ARG A 418 -23.11 -13.09 8.70
CA ARG A 418 -23.06 -12.86 7.25
C ARG A 418 -21.79 -12.12 6.84
N VAL A 419 -21.21 -12.50 5.70
CA VAL A 419 -20.05 -11.80 5.11
C VAL A 419 -20.55 -10.86 4.02
N LYS A 420 -20.41 -9.56 4.26
CA LYS A 420 -20.85 -8.51 3.34
C LYS A 420 -20.06 -8.61 2.02
N TYR A 421 -20.75 -8.43 0.90
CA TYR A 421 -20.20 -8.45 -0.47
C TYR A 421 -19.60 -9.77 -1.00
N ALA A 422 -19.45 -10.82 -0.19
CA ALA A 422 -18.75 -12.06 -0.59
C ALA A 422 -19.23 -12.71 -1.91
N THR A 423 -20.53 -12.63 -2.23
CA THR A 423 -21.07 -13.08 -3.52
C THR A 423 -20.63 -12.18 -4.68
N ARG A 424 -20.74 -10.85 -4.53
CA ARG A 424 -20.25 -9.86 -5.50
C ARG A 424 -18.75 -9.99 -5.75
N ASP A 425 -17.97 -10.25 -4.69
CA ASP A 425 -16.53 -10.49 -4.77
C ASP A 425 -16.21 -11.69 -5.68
N ALA A 426 -16.94 -12.80 -5.52
CA ALA A 426 -16.77 -14.02 -6.32
C ALA A 426 -17.33 -13.89 -7.76
N GLU A 427 -18.38 -13.11 -7.97
CA GLU A 427 -18.90 -12.76 -9.31
C GLU A 427 -17.90 -11.89 -10.07
N GLN A 428 -17.37 -10.83 -9.43
CA GLN A 428 -16.45 -9.92 -10.08
C GLN A 428 -15.06 -10.55 -10.29
N ALA A 429 -14.62 -11.44 -9.39
CA ALA A 429 -13.49 -12.34 -9.62
C ALA A 429 -13.67 -13.18 -10.90
N ALA A 430 -14.86 -13.75 -11.13
CA ALA A 430 -15.13 -14.54 -12.33
C ALA A 430 -15.11 -13.67 -13.60
N THR A 431 -15.67 -12.47 -13.53
CA THR A 431 -15.64 -11.46 -14.60
C THR A 431 -14.20 -11.05 -14.95
N TYR A 432 -13.34 -10.86 -13.95
CA TYR A 432 -11.92 -10.52 -14.11
C TYR A 432 -11.10 -11.68 -14.72
N LEU A 433 -11.28 -12.90 -14.22
CA LEU A 433 -10.62 -14.10 -14.75
C LEU A 433 -10.98 -14.35 -16.23
N ARG A 434 -12.24 -14.14 -16.61
CA ARG A 434 -12.70 -14.25 -18.00
C ARG A 434 -12.12 -13.14 -18.89
N SER A 435 -12.25 -11.88 -18.48
CA SER A 435 -12.01 -10.70 -19.34
C SER A 435 -10.54 -10.22 -19.37
N ILE A 436 -9.85 -10.26 -18.23
CA ILE A 436 -8.46 -9.79 -18.08
C ILE A 436 -7.50 -10.98 -18.05
N GLY A 437 -7.83 -12.01 -17.26
CA GLY A 437 -7.07 -13.27 -17.20
C GLY A 437 -7.14 -14.09 -18.49
N GLY A 438 -8.12 -13.80 -19.37
CA GLY A 438 -8.25 -14.40 -20.69
C GLY A 438 -8.66 -15.88 -20.66
N ILE A 439 -9.38 -16.31 -19.63
CA ILE A 439 -9.83 -17.70 -19.45
C ILE A 439 -11.19 -17.91 -20.17
N PRO A 440 -11.37 -18.98 -20.95
CA PRO A 440 -12.66 -19.28 -21.60
C PRO A 440 -13.81 -19.40 -20.58
N HIS A 441 -14.98 -18.84 -20.91
CA HIS A 441 -16.14 -18.82 -20.01
C HIS A 441 -16.52 -20.21 -19.46
N ALA A 442 -16.51 -21.24 -20.33
CA ALA A 442 -16.81 -22.63 -19.96
C ALA A 442 -15.77 -23.29 -19.03
N ARG A 443 -14.63 -22.63 -18.77
CA ARG A 443 -13.57 -23.04 -17.85
C ARG A 443 -13.52 -22.17 -16.59
N VAL A 444 -14.54 -21.35 -16.32
CA VAL A 444 -14.67 -20.56 -15.07
C VAL A 444 -15.99 -20.89 -14.38
N ARG A 445 -15.92 -21.71 -13.33
CA ARG A 445 -17.07 -22.11 -12.50
C ARG A 445 -17.18 -21.19 -11.28
N THR A 446 -18.41 -20.84 -10.92
CA THR A 446 -18.71 -19.89 -9.84
C THR A 446 -19.76 -20.50 -8.92
N LEU A 447 -19.50 -20.48 -7.61
CA LEU A 447 -20.33 -21.07 -6.55
C LEU A 447 -20.72 -19.96 -5.58
N LEU A 448 -22.02 -19.74 -5.36
CA LEU A 448 -22.54 -18.59 -4.59
C LEU A 448 -23.60 -19.04 -3.60
N ASP A 449 -23.47 -18.64 -2.33
CA ASP A 449 -24.40 -18.93 -1.22
C ASP A 449 -25.04 -20.34 -1.31
N GLY A 450 -26.32 -20.46 -1.66
CA GLY A 450 -27.05 -21.73 -1.74
C GLY A 450 -26.53 -22.75 -2.77
N HIS A 451 -25.62 -22.34 -3.65
CA HIS A 451 -24.89 -23.18 -4.62
C HIS A 451 -23.38 -23.26 -4.30
N ALA A 452 -23.01 -22.97 -3.05
CA ALA A 452 -21.69 -23.18 -2.47
C ALA A 452 -21.78 -24.12 -1.25
N LEU A 453 -22.44 -25.27 -1.44
CA LEU A 453 -22.46 -26.36 -0.46
C LEU A 453 -21.11 -27.10 -0.46
N LYS A 454 -20.84 -27.89 0.60
CA LYS A 454 -19.67 -28.79 0.62
C LYS A 454 -19.66 -29.77 -0.56
N SER A 455 -20.82 -30.26 -0.98
CA SER A 455 -20.97 -31.12 -2.17
C SER A 455 -20.47 -30.42 -3.43
N ASP A 456 -20.88 -29.17 -3.62
CA ASP A 456 -20.71 -28.44 -4.88
C ASP A 456 -19.25 -28.03 -5.07
N LEU A 457 -18.58 -27.67 -3.96
CA LEU A 457 -17.15 -27.40 -3.94
C LEU A 457 -16.31 -28.68 -4.13
N ALA A 458 -16.73 -29.81 -3.56
CA ALA A 458 -16.08 -31.10 -3.81
C ALA A 458 -16.24 -31.53 -5.27
N GLU A 459 -17.45 -31.47 -5.83
CA GLU A 459 -17.70 -31.76 -7.25
C GLU A 459 -16.90 -30.84 -8.18
N ALA A 460 -16.81 -29.53 -7.85
CA ALA A 460 -16.00 -28.59 -8.60
C ALA A 460 -14.49 -28.95 -8.61
N LEU A 461 -13.92 -29.36 -7.47
CA LEU A 461 -12.48 -29.61 -7.31
C LEU A 461 -12.05 -31.05 -7.66
N GLU A 462 -12.89 -32.04 -7.39
CA GLU A 462 -12.54 -33.47 -7.41
C GLU A 462 -13.22 -34.22 -8.55
N GLU A 463 -14.21 -33.63 -9.22
CA GLU A 463 -14.87 -34.23 -10.39
C GLU A 463 -14.84 -33.35 -11.64
N TRP A 464 -15.02 -32.03 -11.53
CA TRP A 464 -15.07 -31.13 -12.68
C TRP A 464 -13.67 -30.66 -13.11
N LEU A 465 -12.88 -30.12 -12.18
CA LEU A 465 -11.50 -29.68 -12.44
C LEU A 465 -10.60 -30.79 -13.05
N PRO A 466 -10.61 -32.06 -12.59
CA PRO A 466 -9.75 -33.11 -13.15
C PRO A 466 -10.04 -33.42 -14.63
N LYS A 467 -11.27 -33.17 -15.10
CA LYS A 467 -11.68 -33.36 -16.50
C LYS A 467 -11.14 -32.26 -17.44
N LEU A 468 -10.51 -31.21 -16.90
CA LEU A 468 -10.07 -30.02 -17.64
C LEU A 468 -8.56 -29.79 -17.65
N VAL A 469 -7.79 -30.44 -16.77
CA VAL A 469 -6.36 -30.14 -16.51
C VAL A 469 -5.39 -30.98 -17.34
N ASP A 470 -4.29 -30.36 -17.76
CA ASP A 470 -3.09 -31.02 -18.26
C ASP A 470 -1.82 -30.31 -17.75
N PRO A 471 -0.59 -30.84 -17.95
CA PRO A 471 0.65 -30.26 -17.42
C PRO A 471 0.99 -28.81 -17.85
N THR A 472 0.17 -28.20 -18.71
CA THR A 472 0.22 -26.79 -19.12
C THR A 472 -1.02 -25.98 -18.69
N THR A 473 -1.84 -26.51 -17.79
CA THR A 473 -2.96 -25.83 -17.14
C THR A 473 -2.52 -25.10 -15.87
N VAL A 474 -2.86 -23.82 -15.80
CA VAL A 474 -2.83 -23.00 -14.57
C VAL A 474 -4.23 -22.93 -13.98
N VAL A 475 -4.35 -23.10 -12.66
CA VAL A 475 -5.64 -23.08 -11.95
C VAL A 475 -5.72 -21.83 -11.07
N TYR A 476 -6.85 -21.14 -11.14
CA TYR A 476 -7.15 -19.96 -10.34
C TYR A 476 -8.32 -20.25 -9.42
N ILE A 477 -8.12 -20.06 -8.12
CA ILE A 477 -9.15 -20.29 -7.10
C ILE A 477 -9.30 -19.00 -6.30
N SER A 478 -10.52 -18.50 -6.16
CA SER A 478 -10.84 -17.38 -5.26
C SER A 478 -11.97 -17.76 -4.34
N VAL A 479 -11.83 -17.48 -3.04
CA VAL A 479 -12.82 -17.78 -2.02
C VAL A 479 -13.00 -16.55 -1.13
N THR A 480 -14.25 -16.09 -0.99
CA THR A 480 -14.64 -15.05 -0.03
C THR A 480 -15.73 -15.59 0.90
N GLY A 481 -15.57 -15.42 2.22
CA GLY A 481 -16.52 -15.94 3.21
C GLY A 481 -15.91 -16.05 4.62
N ARG A 482 -16.35 -17.04 5.40
CA ARG A 482 -15.76 -17.37 6.72
C ARG A 482 -14.87 -18.61 6.65
N GLY A 483 -13.89 -18.67 7.55
CA GLY A 483 -13.13 -19.87 7.84
C GLY A 483 -13.01 -20.07 9.36
N VAL A 484 -12.99 -21.33 9.80
CA VAL A 484 -12.61 -21.67 11.17
C VAL A 484 -11.17 -22.16 11.22
N VAL A 485 -10.50 -21.84 12.32
CA VAL A 485 -9.18 -22.34 12.68
C VAL A 485 -9.34 -23.32 13.84
N ASP A 486 -8.85 -24.54 13.66
CA ASP A 486 -8.75 -25.51 14.75
C ASP A 486 -7.73 -25.01 15.80
N PRO A 487 -8.10 -24.84 17.08
CA PRO A 487 -7.24 -24.16 18.05
C PRO A 487 -6.06 -25.01 18.53
N ILE A 488 -6.06 -26.33 18.30
CA ILE A 488 -5.01 -27.27 18.73
C ILE A 488 -3.95 -27.41 17.63
N THR A 489 -4.39 -27.51 16.38
CA THR A 489 -3.55 -27.84 15.21
C THR A 489 -3.30 -26.68 14.27
N GLY A 490 -4.03 -25.56 14.43
CA GLY A 490 -4.02 -24.43 13.50
C GLY A 490 -4.67 -24.72 12.15
N ALA A 491 -5.25 -25.91 11.93
CA ALA A 491 -5.78 -26.30 10.64
C ALA A 491 -6.98 -25.43 10.22
N VAL A 492 -6.87 -24.78 9.06
CA VAL A 492 -7.91 -23.89 8.52
C VAL A 492 -8.92 -24.67 7.69
N SER A 493 -10.21 -24.42 7.93
CA SER A 493 -11.31 -24.93 7.09
C SER A 493 -12.31 -23.84 6.72
N MET A 494 -12.71 -23.83 5.45
CA MET A 494 -13.72 -22.92 4.90
C MET A 494 -15.11 -23.30 5.41
N VAL A 495 -15.93 -22.28 5.69
CA VAL A 495 -17.35 -22.42 6.05
C VAL A 495 -18.18 -22.25 4.78
N LEU A 496 -18.94 -23.29 4.46
CA LEU A 496 -19.85 -23.37 3.31
C LEU A 496 -21.29 -23.09 3.74
N PHE A 497 -22.18 -22.87 2.78
CA PHE A 497 -23.59 -22.52 3.08
C PHE A 497 -24.31 -23.56 3.96
N ASP A 498 -23.92 -24.84 3.88
CA ASP A 498 -24.46 -25.94 4.70
C ASP A 498 -23.54 -26.40 5.86
N SER A 499 -22.45 -25.68 6.12
CA SER A 499 -21.57 -25.91 7.27
C SER A 499 -22.25 -25.65 8.61
N MET A 500 -21.80 -26.36 9.64
CA MET A 500 -22.22 -26.17 11.03
C MET A 500 -20.96 -26.06 11.91
N PRO A 501 -20.29 -24.89 11.93
CA PRO A 501 -18.95 -24.70 12.52
C PRO A 501 -18.77 -25.27 13.92
N ALA A 502 -19.73 -25.04 14.82
CA ALA A 502 -19.73 -25.52 16.21
C ALA A 502 -19.71 -27.07 16.36
N THR A 503 -19.90 -27.82 15.27
CA THR A 503 -19.79 -29.30 15.24
C THR A 503 -18.67 -29.80 14.32
N GLY A 504 -17.95 -28.90 13.66
CA GLY A 504 -17.02 -29.22 12.57
C GLY A 504 -17.67 -29.79 11.30
N THR A 505 -18.99 -30.01 11.27
CA THR A 505 -19.64 -30.74 10.18
C THR A 505 -19.85 -29.87 8.93
N ARG A 506 -19.74 -30.53 7.78
CA ARG A 506 -19.79 -29.96 6.41
C ARG A 506 -18.81 -28.80 6.10
N LEU A 507 -17.78 -28.58 6.94
CA LEU A 507 -16.62 -27.74 6.58
C LEU A 507 -15.76 -28.36 5.47
N TYR A 508 -15.00 -27.55 4.73
CA TYR A 508 -14.02 -28.00 3.74
C TYR A 508 -12.61 -27.49 4.09
N SER A 509 -11.67 -28.39 4.42
CA SER A 509 -10.34 -28.00 4.90
C SER A 509 -9.41 -27.54 3.79
N LEU A 510 -8.52 -26.59 4.08
CA LEU A 510 -7.47 -26.18 3.13
C LEU A 510 -6.48 -27.32 2.84
N ARG A 511 -6.30 -28.26 3.79
CA ARG A 511 -5.56 -29.51 3.56
C ARG A 511 -6.21 -30.34 2.45
N ARG A 512 -7.54 -30.55 2.48
CA ARG A 512 -8.25 -31.26 1.40
C ARG A 512 -8.15 -30.52 0.06
N LEU A 513 -8.22 -29.19 0.07
CA LEU A 513 -7.99 -28.38 -1.14
C LEU A 513 -6.61 -28.63 -1.72
N GLN A 514 -5.56 -28.56 -0.89
CA GLN A 514 -4.19 -28.83 -1.33
C GLN A 514 -4.03 -30.27 -1.83
N GLU A 515 -4.43 -31.27 -1.05
CA GLU A 515 -4.36 -32.69 -1.42
C GLU A 515 -5.07 -33.02 -2.73
N SER A 516 -6.21 -32.37 -3.02
CA SER A 516 -6.92 -32.57 -4.28
C SER A 516 -6.20 -31.90 -5.46
N LEU A 517 -5.51 -30.77 -5.24
CA LEU A 517 -4.67 -30.13 -6.25
C LEU A 517 -3.33 -30.87 -6.49
N GLU A 518 -2.70 -31.43 -5.46
CA GLU A 518 -1.41 -32.12 -5.59
C GLU A 518 -1.48 -33.38 -6.47
N LYS A 519 -2.66 -34.02 -6.51
CA LYS A 519 -2.94 -35.22 -7.33
C LYS A 519 -3.12 -34.91 -8.82
N LEU A 520 -3.23 -33.63 -9.20
CA LEU A 520 -3.52 -33.24 -10.58
C LEU A 520 -2.24 -32.99 -11.39
N PRO A 521 -2.23 -33.34 -12.69
CA PRO A 521 -1.13 -33.03 -13.59
C PRO A 521 -1.19 -31.56 -14.00
N ILE A 522 -0.93 -30.62 -13.08
CA ILE A 522 -1.05 -29.16 -13.32
C ILE A 522 0.30 -28.44 -13.36
N GLN A 523 0.32 -27.31 -14.08
CA GLN A 523 1.48 -26.43 -14.17
C GLN A 523 1.66 -25.64 -12.87
N GLN A 524 0.64 -24.89 -12.45
CA GLN A 524 0.65 -23.97 -11.30
C GLN A 524 -0.78 -23.70 -10.78
N VAL A 525 -0.89 -23.20 -9.54
CA VAL A 525 -2.15 -22.75 -8.93
C VAL A 525 -1.96 -21.39 -8.27
N VAL A 526 -2.90 -20.46 -8.43
CA VAL A 526 -2.99 -19.24 -7.60
C VAL A 526 -4.31 -19.26 -6.84
N VAL A 527 -4.24 -19.25 -5.50
CA VAL A 527 -5.37 -19.33 -4.57
C VAL A 527 -5.48 -18.00 -3.81
N MET A 528 -6.60 -17.31 -3.94
CA MET A 528 -6.91 -16.06 -3.25
C MET A 528 -7.99 -16.31 -2.19
N LEU A 529 -7.68 -16.04 -0.92
CA LEU A 529 -8.56 -16.32 0.23
C LEU A 529 -8.87 -15.03 1.01
N ASP A 530 -10.07 -14.49 0.84
CA ASP A 530 -10.60 -13.39 1.65
C ASP A 530 -11.55 -13.94 2.71
N LEU A 531 -10.97 -14.44 3.81
CA LEU A 531 -11.69 -15.16 4.85
C LEU A 531 -11.68 -14.38 6.17
N SER A 532 -12.85 -14.12 6.74
CA SER A 532 -12.99 -13.84 8.17
C SER A 532 -12.69 -15.12 8.96
N LEU A 533 -11.76 -15.07 9.91
CA LEU A 533 -11.23 -16.23 10.62
C LEU A 533 -11.59 -16.22 12.10
N GLU A 534 -12.25 -17.29 12.55
CA GLU A 534 -12.67 -17.49 13.94
C GLU A 534 -12.16 -18.82 14.51
N SER A 535 -12.13 -18.94 15.84
CA SER A 535 -11.75 -20.19 16.51
C SER A 535 -12.89 -21.19 16.47
N ALA A 536 -12.61 -22.44 16.07
CA ALA A 536 -13.62 -23.49 15.95
C ALA A 536 -14.38 -23.80 17.26
N SER A 537 -13.81 -23.45 18.43
CA SER A 537 -14.44 -23.64 19.74
C SER A 537 -15.33 -22.48 20.21
N GLY A 538 -15.41 -21.36 19.46
CA GLY A 538 -16.21 -20.18 19.81
C GLY A 538 -15.74 -19.37 21.04
N THR A 539 -14.86 -19.94 21.87
CA THR A 539 -14.26 -19.27 23.03
C THR A 539 -13.07 -18.39 22.62
N GLU A 540 -13.08 -17.11 23.04
CA GLU A 540 -11.96 -16.17 22.83
C GLU A 540 -10.65 -16.58 23.54
N SER A 541 -10.72 -17.55 24.46
CA SER A 541 -9.56 -18.15 25.14
C SER A 541 -8.74 -19.08 24.22
N ALA A 542 -8.24 -18.54 23.11
CA ALA A 542 -7.18 -19.16 22.33
C ALA A 542 -5.82 -18.65 22.82
N ALA A 543 -4.91 -19.58 23.17
CA ALA A 543 -3.48 -19.29 23.00
C ALA A 543 -3.23 -18.97 21.51
N MET A 544 -2.17 -18.23 21.18
CA MET A 544 -1.95 -17.67 19.83
C MET A 544 -1.58 -18.73 18.77
N THR A 545 -2.49 -19.64 18.47
CA THR A 545 -2.38 -20.67 17.44
C THR A 545 -2.40 -20.01 16.07
N VAL A 546 -1.25 -19.97 15.41
CA VAL A 546 -1.09 -19.40 14.07
C VAL A 546 -1.83 -20.29 13.06
N PRO A 547 -2.69 -19.73 12.19
CA PRO A 547 -3.37 -20.52 11.16
C PRO A 547 -2.37 -21.19 10.20
N LEU A 548 -2.54 -22.50 9.99
CA LEU A 548 -1.74 -23.29 9.07
C LEU A 548 -2.28 -23.18 7.63
N TRP A 549 -1.66 -22.26 6.90
CA TRP A 549 -1.77 -22.13 5.45
C TRP A 549 -0.96 -23.24 4.76
N GLY A 550 -1.38 -23.71 3.57
CA GLY A 550 -0.83 -24.92 2.95
C GLY A 550 0.66 -24.83 2.59
N GLN A 551 1.51 -25.62 3.25
CA GLN A 551 2.98 -25.54 3.14
C GLN A 551 3.72 -26.89 3.06
N GLU A 552 3.06 -28.01 3.37
CA GLU A 552 3.70 -29.34 3.37
C GLU A 552 3.18 -30.17 2.19
N GLY A 553 4.06 -30.61 1.29
CA GLY A 553 3.69 -31.42 0.13
C GLY A 553 4.69 -31.29 -1.03
N ALA A 554 4.51 -32.11 -2.07
CA ALA A 554 5.42 -32.16 -3.21
C ALA A 554 5.21 -30.99 -4.20
N VAL A 555 4.23 -30.12 -3.93
CA VAL A 555 3.68 -29.16 -4.90
C VAL A 555 3.76 -27.72 -4.38
N LYS A 556 4.39 -27.50 -3.21
CA LYS A 556 4.56 -26.20 -2.53
C LYS A 556 5.06 -25.05 -3.44
N ASP A 557 5.95 -25.34 -4.40
CA ASP A 557 6.57 -24.33 -5.27
C ASP A 557 5.73 -24.02 -6.53
N LYS A 558 4.62 -24.75 -6.73
CA LYS A 558 3.63 -24.55 -7.79
C LYS A 558 2.35 -23.85 -7.31
N ILE A 559 2.07 -23.83 -6.01
CA ILE A 559 0.84 -23.24 -5.44
C ILE A 559 1.20 -21.91 -4.77
N MET A 560 0.58 -20.82 -5.21
CA MET A 560 0.66 -19.52 -4.55
C MET A 560 -0.64 -19.22 -3.82
N TRP A 561 -0.56 -19.20 -2.49
CA TRP A 561 -1.60 -18.68 -1.62
C TRP A 561 -1.44 -17.16 -1.49
N MET A 562 -2.54 -16.44 -1.62
CA MET A 562 -2.69 -15.01 -1.33
C MET A 562 -3.86 -14.87 -0.35
N ILE A 563 -3.55 -14.60 0.91
CA ILE A 563 -4.46 -14.71 2.04
C ILE A 563 -4.70 -13.30 2.60
N GLY A 564 -5.96 -12.88 2.69
CA GLY A 564 -6.33 -11.53 3.17
C GLY A 564 -6.14 -11.30 4.67
N ASN A 565 -6.12 -12.37 5.47
CA ASN A 565 -5.96 -12.34 6.92
C ASN A 565 -4.93 -13.38 7.38
N ARG A 566 -3.76 -12.94 7.85
CA ARG A 566 -2.69 -13.83 8.33
C ARG A 566 -3.06 -14.61 9.61
N GLY A 567 -3.78 -13.98 10.53
CA GLY A 567 -4.18 -14.51 11.84
C GLY A 567 -5.70 -14.51 12.04
N LEU A 568 -6.18 -14.97 13.21
CA LEU A 568 -7.61 -15.00 13.54
C LEU A 568 -8.16 -13.57 13.67
N GLN A 569 -8.91 -13.12 12.66
CA GLN A 569 -9.58 -11.82 12.62
C GLN A 569 -10.69 -11.80 11.56
N GLU A 570 -11.66 -10.90 11.73
CA GLU A 570 -12.66 -10.57 10.72
C GLU A 570 -12.00 -9.84 9.53
N SER A 571 -12.38 -10.13 8.28
CA SER A 571 -11.97 -9.33 7.12
C SER A 571 -12.79 -8.04 7.03
N HIS A 572 -12.18 -6.92 6.62
CA HIS A 572 -12.90 -5.66 6.50
C HIS A 572 -13.75 -5.59 5.23
N SER A 573 -15.00 -5.15 5.33
CA SER A 573 -15.81 -4.74 4.17
C SER A 573 -15.47 -3.31 3.77
N TYR A 574 -15.08 -3.10 2.50
CA TYR A 574 -14.73 -1.79 1.95
C TYR A 574 -15.94 -1.16 1.25
N ASP A 575 -16.84 -0.58 2.05
CA ASP A 575 -18.10 0.03 1.61
C ASP A 575 -17.97 1.04 0.46
N PRO A 576 -16.96 1.95 0.38
CA PRO A 576 -16.78 2.83 -0.77
C PRO A 576 -16.55 2.11 -2.10
N GLY A 577 -16.08 0.85 -2.04
CA GLY A 577 -15.93 -0.04 -3.19
C GLY A 577 -16.95 -1.17 -3.25
N GLN A 578 -17.90 -1.28 -2.30
CA GLN A 578 -18.92 -2.34 -2.24
C GLN A 578 -18.36 -3.78 -2.40
N HIS A 579 -17.19 -4.03 -1.82
CA HIS A 579 -16.43 -5.28 -1.95
C HIS A 579 -15.73 -5.59 -0.61
N GLY A 580 -15.24 -6.81 -0.39
CA GLY A 580 -14.25 -7.08 0.65
C GLY A 580 -13.00 -6.21 0.46
N LEU A 581 -12.30 -5.79 1.52
CA LEU A 581 -11.15 -4.89 1.40
C LEU A 581 -10.01 -5.56 0.60
N PHE A 582 -9.69 -6.81 0.92
CA PHE A 582 -8.68 -7.55 0.17
C PHE A 582 -9.18 -7.87 -1.25
N ALA A 583 -10.43 -8.33 -1.40
CA ALA A 583 -11.10 -8.52 -2.69
C ALA A 583 -10.97 -7.31 -3.62
N TYR A 584 -11.38 -6.13 -3.13
CA TYR A 584 -11.29 -4.85 -3.85
C TYR A 584 -9.86 -4.54 -4.29
N GLN A 585 -8.86 -4.69 -3.41
CA GLN A 585 -7.48 -4.35 -3.77
C GLN A 585 -6.86 -5.33 -4.79
N TRP A 586 -7.14 -6.64 -4.76
CA TRP A 586 -6.60 -7.53 -5.81
C TRP A 586 -7.34 -7.39 -7.15
N LEU A 587 -8.65 -7.11 -7.13
CA LEU A 587 -9.37 -6.73 -8.36
C LEU A 587 -8.83 -5.41 -8.94
N LYS A 588 -8.65 -4.37 -8.12
CA LYS A 588 -8.03 -3.09 -8.53
C LYS A 588 -6.61 -3.28 -9.05
N GLY A 589 -5.85 -4.15 -8.40
CA GLY A 589 -4.52 -4.58 -8.82
C GLY A 589 -4.53 -5.15 -10.24
N LEU A 590 -5.32 -6.19 -10.49
CA LEU A 590 -5.49 -6.79 -11.84
C LEU A 590 -6.02 -5.80 -12.89
N GLY A 591 -6.77 -4.77 -12.48
CA GLY A 591 -7.24 -3.71 -13.37
C GLY A 591 -6.13 -2.82 -13.96
N GLY A 592 -4.88 -2.99 -13.50
CA GLY A 592 -3.72 -2.23 -13.93
C GLY A 592 -2.92 -1.59 -12.80
N ALA A 593 -3.44 -1.55 -11.57
CA ALA A 593 -2.78 -0.86 -10.46
C ALA A 593 -1.60 -1.64 -9.85
N ALA A 594 -1.53 -2.95 -10.09
CA ALA A 594 -0.42 -3.82 -9.66
C ALA A 594 0.67 -4.03 -10.74
N ASP A 595 0.65 -3.24 -11.83
CA ASP A 595 1.75 -3.14 -12.80
C ASP A 595 2.83 -2.21 -12.20
N LEU A 596 3.74 -2.77 -11.38
CA LEU A 596 4.54 -1.98 -10.44
C LEU A 596 5.72 -1.24 -11.11
N ASP A 597 6.28 -1.79 -12.18
CA ASP A 597 7.32 -1.14 -13.00
C ASP A 597 6.80 -0.49 -14.29
N LYS A 598 5.60 -0.85 -14.75
CA LYS A 598 4.90 -0.37 -15.96
C LYS A 598 5.27 -1.08 -17.26
N ASP A 599 5.78 -2.32 -17.23
CA ASP A 599 5.93 -3.15 -18.45
C ASP A 599 4.57 -3.44 -19.13
N GLY A 600 3.45 -3.38 -18.40
CA GLY A 600 2.10 -3.63 -18.90
C GLY A 600 1.58 -5.06 -18.65
N ALA A 601 2.33 -5.90 -17.95
CA ALA A 601 1.93 -7.20 -17.44
C ALA A 601 1.89 -7.18 -15.90
N ILE A 602 1.04 -8.03 -15.33
CA ILE A 602 0.92 -8.19 -13.87
C ILE A 602 1.19 -9.64 -13.52
N LEU A 603 2.26 -9.88 -12.78
CA LEU A 603 2.65 -11.19 -12.28
C LEU A 603 2.09 -11.43 -10.88
N ALA A 604 1.87 -12.69 -10.50
CA ALA A 604 1.27 -13.04 -9.21
C ALA A 604 2.07 -12.49 -8.00
N GLY A 605 3.40 -12.46 -8.10
CA GLY A 605 4.28 -11.85 -7.11
C GLY A 605 4.06 -10.35 -6.92
N GLU A 606 3.73 -9.61 -7.98
CA GLU A 606 3.41 -8.18 -7.92
C GLU A 606 2.01 -7.93 -7.37
N LEU A 607 1.01 -8.70 -7.82
CA LEU A 607 -0.36 -8.57 -7.33
C LEU A 607 -0.40 -8.79 -5.81
N CYS A 608 0.35 -9.77 -5.31
CA CYS A 608 0.61 -9.96 -3.89
C CYS A 608 1.20 -8.70 -3.23
N ALA A 609 2.30 -8.15 -3.76
CA ALA A 609 3.00 -7.01 -3.16
C ALA A 609 2.11 -5.75 -3.12
N TYR A 610 1.42 -5.45 -4.23
CA TYR A 610 0.43 -4.38 -4.33
C TYR A 610 -0.70 -4.55 -3.32
N THR A 611 -1.36 -5.72 -3.33
CA THR A 611 -2.53 -6.00 -2.48
C THR A 611 -2.14 -5.92 -1.00
N LYS A 612 -1.02 -6.51 -0.59
CA LYS A 612 -0.54 -6.42 0.79
C LYS A 612 -0.30 -4.98 1.23
N GLY A 613 0.44 -4.20 0.44
CA GLY A 613 0.74 -2.80 0.77
C GLY A 613 -0.52 -1.94 0.88
N GLN A 614 -1.47 -2.13 -0.04
CA GLN A 614 -2.71 -1.37 -0.09
C GLN A 614 -3.69 -1.74 1.03
N VAL A 615 -3.89 -3.02 1.32
CA VAL A 615 -4.79 -3.48 2.39
C VAL A 615 -4.25 -3.06 3.76
N LEU A 616 -2.95 -3.24 4.02
CA LEU A 616 -2.31 -2.79 5.27
C LEU A 616 -2.47 -1.28 5.46
N LYS A 617 -2.19 -0.49 4.40
CA LYS A 617 -2.36 0.96 4.44
C LYS A 617 -3.81 1.36 4.75
N ILE A 618 -4.77 0.85 3.99
CA ILE A 618 -6.16 1.32 4.05
C ILE A 618 -6.86 0.84 5.32
N SER A 619 -6.58 -0.37 5.79
CA SER A 619 -7.12 -0.85 7.07
C SER A 619 -6.64 0.01 8.25
N GLN A 620 -5.36 0.37 8.28
CA GLN A 620 -4.81 1.27 9.29
C GLN A 620 -5.32 2.71 9.15
N GLU A 621 -5.46 3.25 7.93
CA GLU A 621 -5.97 4.60 7.66
C GLU A 621 -7.49 4.76 7.94
N GLN A 622 -8.30 3.71 7.74
CA GLN A 622 -9.76 3.81 7.81
C GLN A 622 -10.40 3.12 9.03
N TYR A 623 -9.82 2.03 9.53
CA TYR A 623 -10.39 1.24 10.63
C TYR A 623 -9.54 1.25 11.91
N GLY A 624 -8.33 1.82 11.86
CA GLY A 624 -7.43 1.93 13.02
C GLY A 624 -6.93 0.59 13.55
N LYS A 625 -6.98 -0.45 12.71
CA LYS A 625 -6.48 -1.80 12.96
C LYS A 625 -5.82 -2.31 11.68
N GLU A 626 -4.72 -3.04 11.81
CA GLU A 626 -4.02 -3.62 10.67
C GLU A 626 -4.69 -4.90 10.18
N GLN A 627 -5.12 -4.91 8.92
CA GLN A 627 -5.31 -6.14 8.17
C GLN A 627 -4.01 -6.45 7.43
N GLU A 628 -3.30 -7.51 7.84
CA GLU A 628 -2.06 -7.97 7.19
C GLU A 628 -2.32 -9.18 6.27
N PRO A 629 -2.31 -8.99 4.93
CA PRO A 629 -2.26 -10.11 4.01
C PRO A 629 -0.94 -10.87 4.06
N LEU A 630 -1.02 -12.17 3.78
CA LEU A 630 0.12 -13.08 3.65
C LEU A 630 0.15 -13.66 2.23
N CYS A 631 1.34 -13.86 1.68
CA CYS A 631 1.52 -14.63 0.45
C CYS A 631 2.55 -15.74 0.69
N LEU A 632 2.24 -16.95 0.21
CA LEU A 632 3.10 -18.13 0.31
C LEU A 632 3.12 -18.85 -1.05
N PRO A 633 4.27 -19.17 -1.65
CA PRO A 633 5.62 -18.85 -1.19
C PRO A 633 5.89 -17.34 -1.14
N GLY A 634 6.67 -16.95 -0.14
CA GLY A 634 7.15 -15.59 0.02
C GLY A 634 8.10 -15.20 -1.11
N PRO A 635 8.30 -13.90 -1.34
CA PRO A 635 9.30 -13.45 -2.30
C PRO A 635 10.72 -13.85 -1.88
N GLY A 636 11.62 -14.01 -2.85
CA GLY A 636 12.97 -14.50 -2.62
C GLY A 636 13.08 -16.04 -2.56
N GLN A 637 11.97 -16.76 -2.52
CA GLN A 637 11.95 -18.23 -2.36
C GLN A 637 12.05 -19.02 -3.68
N GLY A 638 12.27 -18.33 -4.81
CA GLY A 638 12.56 -18.97 -6.10
C GLY A 638 11.44 -19.83 -6.71
N ALA A 639 10.19 -19.62 -6.30
CA ALA A 639 9.05 -20.42 -6.76
C ALA A 639 8.45 -19.88 -8.07
N MET A 640 8.33 -20.74 -9.09
CA MET A 640 7.86 -20.35 -10.44
C MET A 640 6.49 -19.66 -10.42
N VAL A 641 5.62 -20.03 -9.50
CA VAL A 641 4.23 -19.53 -9.44
C VAL A 641 4.16 -18.01 -9.20
N ARG A 642 5.18 -17.42 -8.57
CA ARG A 642 5.29 -15.97 -8.39
C ARG A 642 5.48 -15.21 -9.71
N LEU A 643 5.96 -15.90 -10.73
CA LEU A 643 6.21 -15.40 -12.09
C LEU A 643 5.03 -15.66 -13.05
N GLN A 644 3.88 -16.16 -12.54
CA GLN A 644 2.70 -16.40 -13.36
C GLN A 644 2.03 -15.09 -13.80
N PRO A 645 1.83 -14.83 -15.09
CA PRO A 645 1.03 -13.69 -15.55
C PRO A 645 -0.45 -13.88 -15.21
N LEU A 646 -1.04 -12.83 -14.65
CA LEU A 646 -2.46 -12.74 -14.27
C LEU A 646 -3.22 -11.74 -15.13
N ALA A 647 -2.55 -10.67 -15.58
CA ALA A 647 -3.08 -9.68 -16.51
C ALA A 647 -2.00 -9.23 -17.50
N ARG A 648 -2.42 -8.72 -18.66
CA ARG A 648 -1.53 -8.07 -19.64
C ARG A 648 -2.30 -7.07 -20.49
N PHE A 649 -1.73 -5.88 -20.68
CA PHE A 649 -2.35 -4.71 -21.32
C PHE A 649 -1.46 -4.02 -22.38
N LYS A 650 -0.24 -4.54 -22.62
CA LYS A 650 0.69 -4.13 -23.69
C LYS A 650 1.39 -5.35 -24.29
#